data_AF-A0A9D9STB7-F1
#
_entry.id   AF-A0A9D9STB7-F1
#
_cell.length_a   1.000
_cell.length_b   1.000
_cell.length_c   1.000
_cell.angle_alpha   90.00
_cell.angle_beta   90.00
_cell.angle_gamma   90.00
#
_symmetry.space_group_name_H-M   'P 1'
#
loop_
_entity.id
_entity.type
_entity.pdbx_description
1 polymer ?
#
loop_
_entity_poly.entity_id
_entity_poly.type
_entity_poly.pdbx_seq_one_letter_code
_entity_poly.pdbx_strand_id
1 'polypeptide(L)'
;MNRVTSGLSILAEAMLIVLLACFVAASPRAESVKPAVAKSPPPAVKGTDTDGSRAYPQSTSGAACREAQFTVSRLQADVARLTEWHDAIDSLFKGTLSSDVSLENLFITDLRGVADPRTNARALGEPDGWPKTVSCDALLAGYQATHDDLIWLRQQIYRQQQRVWTQMPEDFREELRQIWASRQRLVKQFEQVSGQLEKQNDKPSQTVLAALRTIHGRLQRVRLSMLGVVPDLNQGVTVEKSRAFFELWSLAIKAKPAGMLASESELAALPAELQSGIRDYMVLARLDAIELRSVLNLVRAILWKSPDGVFRATAREAAGGRWNLLIIETQAVRHRLDRLLSEVGQDYQQDASAEASYTRIAVTALKTLLGLAAIVLLARIARALATPALRLHAHLSDRVRGNRIATQLSRVGAGLPTLLPWLAGWFGLDLLGWFFYRYEFVFLVPAIPLARLYIVYGVGTLLGEWLVLRIAQQAGSYLNAEQSALLETRAHQAAAVVMLPWLLGDLVNIAIGSSQLLDVCVQARELAAFVAIGILLRTREQDLVKALQSVLPPHIDPWVERVLRGQLFWLTGPLAVLPLLAVFGVAFVNRAMLDVDWYRKLYARGFRLRAQTSKAAESTESEADELRLSDYNRWFEPDSLAEGPLIDTGLGAAIIDSMSPWLADKSEENTLVLTGERGIGKSSMLLQLGKELEKNYPGIRVLQLEVPAKTTSPEAVRSLIGELLGTDLGEGPAALVKADAERQPSIVILDNAHGFFLRRVGGLDGWQTLLGLTNARLANIFWLIVINNQSLAYLGNVFRRDYQFSRILRARPWTQNEIRSLIMSRHKRSRFRIRYDDVLLASRGPEAGNVRNAEQRYFSLLWDACRGNPLLALRLWISSLRADGGTVVVGLPAQPSTTALESLPDDFHFVYAALVIHENMTAEELVSVTAMGDGVIRAALKTAQDTGFVQRTAGGRYRLEPIWYPSVRSLLGRKNMLHE
;
A
#
# COMPACT_ATOMS: atom_id res chain seq x y z
N MET A 1 33.48 11.10 13.98
CA MET A 1 33.07 10.40 12.74
C MET A 1 32.14 9.20 13.01
N ASN A 2 32.54 8.13 13.70
CA ASN A 2 31.74 6.88 13.79
C ASN A 2 30.26 6.99 14.23
N ARG A 3 29.89 7.88 15.17
CA ARG A 3 28.48 8.12 15.54
C ARG A 3 27.69 8.88 14.45
N VAL A 4 28.37 9.68 13.63
CA VAL A 4 27.76 10.45 12.53
C VAL A 4 27.54 9.56 11.32
N THR A 5 28.50 8.70 10.98
CA THR A 5 28.35 7.76 9.86
C THR A 5 27.28 6.71 10.12
N SER A 6 27.16 6.20 11.35
CA SER A 6 26.05 5.30 11.74
C SER A 6 24.69 6.01 11.74
N GLY A 7 24.61 7.25 12.24
CA GLY A 7 23.38 8.04 12.14
C GLY A 7 22.92 8.30 10.70
N LEU A 8 23.86 8.63 9.80
CA LEU A 8 23.58 8.84 8.38
C LEU A 8 23.14 7.56 7.66
N SER A 9 23.69 6.39 8.01
CA SER A 9 23.31 5.12 7.37
C SER A 9 21.87 4.70 7.75
N ILE A 10 21.51 4.82 9.04
CA ILE A 10 20.13 4.60 9.52
C ILE A 10 19.14 5.56 8.84
N LEU A 11 19.50 6.84 8.68
CA LEU A 11 18.67 7.82 7.97
C LEU A 11 18.53 7.49 6.48
N ALA A 12 19.57 6.97 5.83
CA ALA A 12 19.54 6.56 4.43
C ALA A 12 18.66 5.32 4.22
N GLU A 13 18.72 4.33 5.11
CA GLU A 13 17.84 3.15 5.09
C GLU A 13 16.37 3.56 5.27
N ALA A 14 16.07 4.37 6.29
CA ALA A 14 14.71 4.89 6.52
C ALA A 14 14.19 5.69 5.32
N MET A 15 15.03 6.55 4.72
CA MET A 15 14.67 7.31 3.52
C MET A 15 14.35 6.40 2.32
N LEU A 16 15.15 5.36 2.08
CA LEU A 16 14.91 4.39 1.01
C LEU A 16 13.60 3.63 1.19
N ILE A 17 13.29 3.19 2.41
CA ILE A 17 12.04 2.48 2.75
C ILE A 17 10.83 3.39 2.49
N VAL A 18 10.87 4.64 2.98
CA VAL A 18 9.77 5.62 2.77
C VAL A 18 9.62 5.95 1.29
N LEU A 19 10.74 6.15 0.57
CA LEU A 19 10.73 6.48 -0.85
C LEU A 19 10.14 5.33 -1.70
N LEU A 20 10.49 4.08 -1.40
CA LEU A 20 9.90 2.90 -2.05
C LEU A 20 8.38 2.80 -1.76
N ALA A 21 7.97 3.02 -0.51
CA ALA A 21 6.55 3.01 -0.13
C ALA A 21 5.74 4.10 -0.85
N CYS A 22 6.28 5.33 -0.95
CA CYS A 22 5.65 6.41 -1.69
C CYS A 22 5.61 6.16 -3.21
N PHE A 23 6.62 5.48 -3.78
CA PHE A 23 6.61 5.10 -5.20
C PHE A 23 5.48 4.10 -5.51
N VAL A 24 5.39 3.00 -4.74
CA VAL A 24 4.37 1.95 -4.91
C VAL A 24 2.96 2.55 -4.92
N ALA A 25 2.72 3.51 -4.03
CA ALA A 25 1.45 4.21 -3.87
C ALA A 25 1.03 5.10 -5.07
N ALA A 26 1.94 5.50 -5.96
CA ALA A 26 1.76 6.76 -6.71
C ALA A 26 2.07 6.77 -8.22
N SER A 27 2.33 5.64 -8.89
CA SER A 27 2.61 5.63 -10.35
C SER A 27 1.34 5.45 -11.20
N PRO A 28 1.15 6.11 -12.36
CA PRO A 28 -0.03 5.91 -13.21
C PRO A 28 0.32 5.48 -14.65
N ARG A 29 0.56 4.18 -14.87
CA ARG A 29 0.61 3.55 -16.21
C ARG A 29 0.07 2.12 -16.08
N ALA A 30 -1.00 1.75 -16.79
CA ALA A 30 -1.52 0.37 -16.86
C ALA A 30 -2.87 0.21 -17.64
N GLU A 31 -2.90 -0.23 -18.92
CA GLU A 31 -4.07 -0.84 -19.64
C GLU A 31 -3.62 -1.80 -20.79
N SER A 32 -4.31 -2.86 -21.27
CA SER A 32 -5.52 -3.68 -20.92
C SER A 32 -5.38 -5.18 -21.39
N VAL A 33 -5.95 -6.22 -20.71
CA VAL A 33 -6.28 -7.64 -21.16
C VAL A 33 -6.43 -8.66 -19.99
N LYS A 34 -7.25 -9.72 -20.19
CA LYS A 34 -7.82 -10.68 -19.19
C LYS A 34 -7.20 -12.12 -19.21
N PRO A 35 -7.28 -12.88 -18.09
CA PRO A 35 -7.06 -14.35 -18.03
C PRO A 35 -8.31 -15.18 -17.62
N ALA A 36 -8.20 -16.53 -17.62
CA ALA A 36 -9.26 -17.52 -17.26
C ALA A 36 -8.76 -18.61 -16.26
N VAL A 37 -9.66 -19.45 -15.71
CA VAL A 37 -9.45 -20.23 -14.44
C VAL A 37 -10.03 -21.66 -14.48
N ALA A 38 -9.33 -22.64 -13.87
CA ALA A 38 -9.85 -23.91 -13.28
C ALA A 38 -8.84 -24.38 -12.20
N LYS A 39 -9.17 -24.78 -10.95
CA LYS A 39 -10.09 -25.76 -10.30
C LYS A 39 -9.46 -27.16 -10.03
N SER A 40 -9.73 -27.69 -8.84
CA SER A 40 -9.00 -28.77 -8.13
C SER A 40 -9.86 -30.01 -7.79
N PRO A 41 -9.25 -31.16 -7.38
CA PRO A 41 -9.96 -32.32 -6.81
C PRO A 41 -9.40 -32.86 -5.45
N PRO A 42 -10.22 -33.59 -4.65
CA PRO A 42 -9.82 -34.46 -3.51
C PRO A 42 -10.41 -35.92 -3.64
N PRO A 43 -10.55 -36.80 -2.59
CA PRO A 43 -9.50 -37.52 -1.82
C PRO A 43 -9.79 -39.04 -1.46
N ALA A 44 -8.84 -39.68 -0.73
CA ALA A 44 -9.02 -40.67 0.39
C ALA A 44 -9.28 -42.21 0.19
N VAL A 45 -9.19 -42.97 1.33
CA VAL A 45 -9.67 -44.37 1.64
C VAL A 45 -8.68 -45.54 1.27
N LYS A 46 -8.39 -46.65 2.01
CA LYS A 46 -8.76 -47.27 3.34
C LYS A 46 -7.75 -48.36 3.85
N GLY A 47 -7.73 -48.69 5.17
CA GLY A 47 -7.61 -50.07 5.76
C GLY A 47 -6.23 -50.73 5.96
N THR A 48 -5.98 -51.72 6.84
CA THR A 48 -6.79 -52.47 7.85
C THR A 48 -5.92 -53.10 8.97
N ASP A 49 -6.54 -53.55 10.08
CA ASP A 49 -5.94 -54.13 11.30
C ASP A 49 -5.37 -55.57 11.19
N THR A 50 -4.64 -56.03 12.21
CA THR A 50 -4.93 -57.32 12.91
C THR A 50 -4.19 -57.47 14.26
N ASP A 51 -4.71 -58.36 15.11
CA ASP A 51 -4.48 -58.51 16.56
C ASP A 51 -3.79 -59.86 16.91
N GLY A 52 -3.30 -60.04 18.14
CA GLY A 52 -2.80 -61.35 18.61
C GLY A 52 -2.00 -61.35 19.92
N SER A 53 -2.61 -61.84 21.01
CA SER A 53 -1.97 -62.08 22.31
C SER A 53 -2.17 -63.53 22.79
N ARG A 54 -1.22 -64.11 23.57
CA ARG A 54 -1.48 -65.15 24.62
C ARG A 54 -0.26 -65.65 25.43
N ALA A 55 -0.41 -65.55 26.75
CA ALA A 55 -0.10 -66.46 27.88
C ALA A 55 1.14 -67.42 27.95
N TYR A 56 1.69 -67.49 29.17
CA TYR A 56 2.74 -68.41 29.69
C TYR A 56 2.25 -69.82 30.06
N PRO A 57 3.18 -70.78 30.25
CA PRO A 57 3.24 -71.56 31.51
C PRO A 57 4.68 -71.70 32.11
N GLN A 58 4.78 -72.31 33.31
CA GLN A 58 5.98 -72.32 34.16
C GLN A 58 6.89 -73.57 34.08
N SER A 59 8.17 -73.36 34.41
CA SER A 59 9.15 -74.28 35.01
C SER A 59 9.74 -75.47 34.21
N THR A 60 11.04 -75.41 33.92
CA THR A 60 12.01 -76.52 34.09
C THR A 60 13.43 -75.94 34.29
N SER A 61 14.10 -76.29 35.40
CA SER A 61 15.33 -75.61 35.87
C SER A 61 16.60 -75.84 35.04
N GLY A 62 16.60 -76.83 34.13
CA GLY A 62 17.74 -77.11 33.24
C GLY A 62 17.69 -76.48 31.84
N ALA A 63 16.53 -75.92 31.45
CA ALA A 63 16.36 -75.16 30.21
C ALA A 63 16.53 -73.66 30.47
N ALA A 64 15.87 -73.16 31.52
CA ALA A 64 15.96 -71.78 31.99
C ALA A 64 17.40 -71.27 32.18
N CYS A 65 18.29 -72.06 32.82
CA CYS A 65 19.69 -71.67 32.97
C CYS A 65 20.51 -71.69 31.67
N ARG A 66 20.12 -72.47 30.64
CA ARG A 66 20.79 -72.44 29.32
C ARG A 66 20.34 -71.25 28.48
N GLU A 67 19.05 -70.93 28.52
CA GLU A 67 18.48 -69.73 27.91
C GLU A 67 19.03 -68.46 28.58
N ALA A 68 19.16 -68.47 29.91
CA ALA A 68 19.88 -67.47 30.69
C ALA A 68 21.32 -67.28 30.21
N GLN A 69 22.09 -68.37 30.08
CA GLN A 69 23.49 -68.31 29.67
C GLN A 69 23.65 -67.78 28.24
N PHE A 70 22.77 -68.17 27.31
CA PHE A 70 22.72 -67.60 25.96
C PHE A 70 22.43 -66.09 26.01
N THR A 71 21.45 -65.67 26.82
CA THR A 71 21.10 -64.26 27.02
C THR A 71 22.28 -63.46 27.58
N VAL A 72 22.99 -63.98 28.59
CA VAL A 72 24.21 -63.36 29.15
C VAL A 72 25.30 -63.25 28.09
N SER A 73 25.56 -64.30 27.31
CA SER A 73 26.62 -64.27 26.28
C SER A 73 26.34 -63.26 25.17
N ARG A 74 25.07 -63.11 24.77
CA ARG A 74 24.63 -62.09 23.82
C ARG A 74 24.75 -60.68 24.41
N LEU A 75 24.39 -60.50 25.68
CA LEU A 75 24.54 -59.23 26.39
C LEU A 75 26.01 -58.80 26.47
N GLN A 76 26.91 -59.74 26.77
CA GLN A 76 28.36 -59.51 26.78
C GLN A 76 28.90 -59.14 25.39
N ALA A 77 28.40 -59.77 24.32
CA ALA A 77 28.77 -59.43 22.95
C ALA A 77 28.29 -58.01 22.55
N ASP A 78 27.07 -57.63 22.93
CA ASP A 78 26.54 -56.28 22.69
C ASP A 78 27.29 -55.22 23.54
N VAL A 79 27.67 -55.52 24.78
CA VAL A 79 28.56 -54.67 25.59
C VAL A 79 29.92 -54.50 24.92
N ALA A 80 30.58 -55.59 24.53
CA ALA A 80 31.90 -55.53 23.87
C ALA A 80 31.87 -54.67 22.60
N ARG A 81 30.82 -54.81 21.78
CA ARG A 81 30.58 -54.00 20.58
C ARG A 81 30.34 -52.52 20.90
N LEU A 82 29.58 -52.22 21.96
CA LEU A 82 29.35 -50.84 22.39
C LEU A 82 30.61 -50.21 22.98
N THR A 83 31.46 -50.98 23.67
CA THR A 83 32.77 -50.52 24.17
C THR A 83 33.72 -50.22 23.02
N GLU A 84 33.87 -51.11 22.03
CA GLU A 84 34.68 -50.87 20.82
C GLU A 84 34.24 -49.57 20.10
N TRP A 85 32.93 -49.35 20.01
CA TRP A 85 32.38 -48.15 19.39
C TRP A 85 32.56 -46.88 20.25
N HIS A 86 32.46 -46.98 21.57
CA HIS A 86 32.78 -45.89 22.50
C HIS A 86 34.26 -45.50 22.40
N ASP A 87 35.16 -46.47 22.37
CA ASP A 87 36.60 -46.26 22.21
C ASP A 87 36.92 -45.66 20.83
N ALA A 88 36.20 -46.06 19.78
CA ALA A 88 36.30 -45.44 18.46
C ALA A 88 35.88 -43.95 18.49
N ILE A 89 34.77 -43.63 19.17
CA ILE A 89 34.31 -42.25 19.39
C ILE A 89 35.32 -41.44 20.22
N ASP A 90 35.90 -42.00 21.27
CA ASP A 90 36.89 -41.32 22.11
C ASP A 90 38.23 -41.10 21.38
N SER A 91 38.67 -42.07 20.57
CA SER A 91 39.86 -41.96 19.72
C SER A 91 39.76 -40.87 18.64
N LEU A 92 38.53 -40.50 18.23
CA LEU A 92 38.26 -39.37 17.35
C LEU A 92 38.64 -38.03 18.02
N PHE A 93 38.25 -37.83 19.29
CA PHE A 93 38.57 -36.61 20.05
C PHE A 93 40.03 -36.57 20.51
N LYS A 94 40.66 -37.73 20.72
CA LYS A 94 42.10 -37.86 21.00
C LYS A 94 42.96 -37.72 19.73
N GLY A 95 42.37 -37.83 18.54
CA GLY A 95 43.07 -37.75 17.26
C GLY A 95 43.89 -38.97 16.88
N THR A 96 43.67 -40.10 17.57
CA THR A 96 44.38 -41.38 17.41
C THR A 96 43.63 -42.39 16.55
N LEU A 97 42.39 -42.09 16.12
CA LEU A 97 41.59 -42.94 15.24
C LEU A 97 42.34 -43.25 13.93
N SER A 98 42.36 -44.53 13.54
CA SER A 98 43.02 -45.02 12.31
C SER A 98 42.55 -44.27 11.05
N SER A 99 43.40 -44.24 10.02
CA SER A 99 43.10 -43.69 8.70
C SER A 99 42.05 -44.52 7.95
N ASP A 100 41.93 -45.82 8.23
CA ASP A 100 41.02 -46.75 7.55
C ASP A 100 39.54 -46.64 8.01
N VAL A 101 39.26 -46.00 9.15
CA VAL A 101 37.91 -45.92 9.71
C VAL A 101 37.14 -44.72 9.13
N SER A 102 36.00 -44.99 8.49
CA SER A 102 35.09 -43.95 7.98
C SER A 102 34.17 -43.40 9.08
N LEU A 103 33.86 -42.10 9.01
CA LEU A 103 32.87 -41.49 9.92
C LEU A 103 31.44 -42.04 9.70
N GLU A 104 31.14 -42.53 8.50
CA GLU A 104 29.84 -43.14 8.20
C GLU A 104 29.61 -44.40 9.03
N ASN A 105 30.65 -45.23 9.18
CA ASN A 105 30.62 -46.43 10.03
C ASN A 105 30.61 -46.09 11.52
N LEU A 106 31.08 -44.89 11.89
CA LEU A 106 31.17 -44.44 13.28
C LEU A 106 29.90 -43.71 13.77
N PHE A 107 29.02 -43.28 12.85
CA PHE A 107 27.76 -42.57 13.15
C PHE A 107 26.53 -43.11 12.36
N ILE A 108 26.51 -44.42 12.03
CA ILE A 108 25.42 -45.23 11.43
C ILE A 108 24.03 -44.91 12.07
N THR A 109 22.90 -44.68 11.38
CA THR A 109 22.54 -44.57 9.94
C THR A 109 21.24 -43.75 9.75
N ASP A 110 21.06 -43.20 8.54
CA ASP A 110 19.83 -42.64 7.94
C ASP A 110 19.08 -41.48 8.65
N LEU A 111 19.55 -40.26 8.38
CA LEU A 111 19.12 -39.00 9.01
C LEU A 111 17.90 -38.31 8.35
N ARG A 112 17.05 -39.02 7.60
CA ARG A 112 15.78 -38.45 7.06
C ARG A 112 14.50 -38.89 7.78
N GLY A 113 14.59 -39.84 8.71
CA GLY A 113 13.42 -40.34 9.46
C GLY A 113 13.51 -40.24 10.99
N VAL A 114 14.67 -39.90 11.56
CA VAL A 114 14.97 -40.14 12.98
C VAL A 114 15.13 -38.85 13.78
N ALA A 115 14.01 -38.12 13.93
CA ALA A 115 13.86 -37.06 14.94
C ALA A 115 13.18 -37.57 16.24
N ASP A 116 12.73 -38.83 16.27
CA ASP A 116 12.13 -39.46 17.45
C ASP A 116 13.22 -40.17 18.29
N PRO A 117 13.40 -39.81 19.58
CA PRO A 117 14.28 -40.51 20.52
C PRO A 117 14.08 -42.04 20.57
N ARG A 118 12.87 -42.52 20.30
CA ARG A 118 12.50 -43.95 20.33
C ARG A 118 13.16 -44.77 19.22
N THR A 119 13.49 -44.15 18.08
CA THR A 119 14.16 -44.84 16.96
C THR A 119 15.67 -44.95 17.14
N ASN A 120 16.32 -43.95 17.73
CA ASN A 120 17.72 -44.07 18.17
C ASN A 120 17.85 -45.15 19.25
N ALA A 121 16.88 -45.24 20.16
CA ALA A 121 16.80 -46.33 21.13
C ALA A 121 16.65 -47.72 20.49
N ARG A 122 16.16 -47.85 19.24
CA ARG A 122 16.14 -49.13 18.51
C ARG A 122 17.47 -49.47 17.84
N ALA A 123 18.15 -48.48 17.24
CA ALA A 123 19.47 -48.68 16.63
C ALA A 123 20.55 -49.04 17.66
N LEU A 124 20.44 -48.50 18.88
CA LEU A 124 21.25 -48.88 20.04
C LEU A 124 20.80 -50.20 20.71
N GLY A 125 19.72 -50.82 20.20
CA GLY A 125 18.94 -51.89 20.82
C GLY A 125 17.99 -51.35 21.90
N GLU A 126 16.73 -51.78 21.90
CA GLU A 126 15.70 -51.21 22.80
C GLU A 126 16.13 -51.26 24.29
N PRO A 127 15.73 -50.27 25.12
CA PRO A 127 15.90 -50.33 26.57
C PRO A 127 15.01 -51.43 27.20
N ASP A 128 13.88 -51.74 26.56
CA ASP A 128 12.88 -52.71 27.05
C ASP A 128 13.04 -54.12 26.44
N GLY A 129 14.04 -54.35 25.59
CA GLY A 129 14.29 -55.62 24.92
C GLY A 129 15.04 -56.66 25.74
N TRP A 130 15.65 -56.25 26.86
CA TRP A 130 16.36 -57.13 27.79
C TRP A 130 15.50 -57.43 29.03
N PRO A 131 15.38 -58.69 29.48
CA PRO A 131 14.58 -59.02 30.65
C PRO A 131 15.19 -58.42 31.92
N LYS A 132 14.39 -57.78 32.78
CA LYS A 132 14.87 -57.11 34.01
C LYS A 132 15.53 -58.06 35.03
N THR A 133 15.20 -59.34 34.95
CA THR A 133 15.79 -60.42 35.75
C THR A 133 15.85 -61.67 34.88
N VAL A 134 16.77 -62.57 35.20
CA VAL A 134 16.95 -63.84 34.50
C VAL A 134 16.64 -64.98 35.48
N SER A 135 15.95 -66.01 35.01
CA SER A 135 15.37 -67.11 35.80
C SER A 135 16.39 -68.12 36.37
N CYS A 136 17.67 -67.74 36.47
CA CYS A 136 18.77 -68.58 36.90
C CYS A 136 19.61 -67.84 37.95
N ASP A 137 19.39 -68.16 39.23
CA ASP A 137 19.97 -67.41 40.36
C ASP A 137 21.51 -67.35 40.32
N ALA A 138 22.17 -68.41 39.85
CA ALA A 138 23.63 -68.48 39.71
C ALA A 138 24.22 -67.49 38.69
N LEU A 139 23.44 -67.05 37.70
CA LEU A 139 23.85 -66.08 36.67
C LEU A 139 23.27 -64.69 36.89
N LEU A 140 22.35 -64.53 37.85
CA LEU A 140 21.60 -63.28 38.07
C LEU A 140 22.51 -62.09 38.38
N ALA A 141 23.49 -62.25 39.28
CA ALA A 141 24.41 -61.18 39.67
C ALA A 141 25.32 -60.73 38.51
N GLY A 142 25.85 -61.67 37.74
CA GLY A 142 26.67 -61.38 36.56
C GLY A 142 25.87 -60.74 35.42
N TYR A 143 24.63 -61.18 35.23
CA TYR A 143 23.69 -60.56 34.30
C TYR A 143 23.38 -59.10 34.69
N GLN A 144 23.06 -58.85 35.96
CA GLN A 144 22.76 -57.50 36.46
C GLN A 144 23.93 -56.54 36.26
N ALA A 145 25.16 -56.93 36.63
CA ALA A 145 26.36 -56.10 36.40
C ALA A 145 26.57 -55.78 34.91
N THR A 146 26.53 -56.80 34.03
CA THR A 146 26.69 -56.61 32.57
C THR A 146 25.57 -55.75 31.98
N HIS A 147 24.36 -55.82 32.53
CA HIS A 147 23.20 -55.03 32.10
C HIS A 147 23.31 -53.56 32.54
N ASP A 148 23.81 -53.31 33.74
CA ASP A 148 24.10 -51.96 34.24
C ASP A 148 25.25 -51.30 33.46
N ASP A 149 26.30 -52.06 33.11
CA ASP A 149 27.38 -51.62 32.21
C ASP A 149 26.83 -51.22 30.83
N LEU A 150 25.92 -52.03 30.25
CA LEU A 150 25.24 -51.71 28.99
C LEU A 150 24.41 -50.42 29.08
N ILE A 151 23.67 -50.22 30.18
CA ILE A 151 22.91 -48.98 30.41
C ILE A 151 23.86 -47.78 30.51
N TRP A 152 24.96 -47.92 31.26
CA TRP A 152 25.95 -46.85 31.43
C TRP A 152 26.62 -46.48 30.10
N LEU A 153 27.12 -47.47 29.35
CA LEU A 153 27.74 -47.27 28.02
C LEU A 153 26.78 -46.56 27.06
N ARG A 154 25.53 -47.03 26.96
CA ARG A 154 24.49 -46.36 26.14
C ARG A 154 24.27 -44.91 26.55
N GLN A 155 24.23 -44.61 27.85
CA GLN A 155 24.09 -43.22 28.32
C GLN A 155 25.32 -42.36 27.97
N GLN A 156 26.54 -42.88 28.05
CA GLN A 156 27.74 -42.14 27.67
C GLN A 156 27.78 -41.87 26.16
N ILE A 157 27.57 -42.90 25.34
CA ILE A 157 27.54 -42.80 23.87
C ILE A 157 26.47 -41.80 23.44
N TYR A 158 25.25 -41.90 23.99
CA TYR A 158 24.18 -40.95 23.70
C TYR A 158 24.54 -39.52 24.09
N ARG A 159 25.16 -39.28 25.27
CA ARG A 159 25.62 -37.95 25.69
C ARG A 159 26.72 -37.40 24.79
N GLN A 160 27.67 -38.23 24.36
CA GLN A 160 28.75 -37.83 23.43
C GLN A 160 28.18 -37.48 22.04
N GLN A 161 27.31 -38.32 21.48
CA GLN A 161 26.62 -38.07 20.21
C GLN A 161 25.72 -36.82 20.26
N GLN A 162 25.03 -36.59 21.38
CA GLN A 162 24.20 -35.39 21.56
C GLN A 162 25.04 -34.11 21.55
N ARG A 163 26.16 -34.09 22.29
CA ARG A 163 27.06 -32.94 22.35
C ARG A 163 27.68 -32.60 20.99
N VAL A 164 28.04 -33.62 20.19
CA VAL A 164 28.95 -33.43 19.04
C VAL A 164 28.26 -33.58 17.69
N TRP A 165 27.12 -34.26 17.59
CA TRP A 165 26.48 -34.54 16.30
C TRP A 165 25.04 -34.03 16.22
N THR A 166 24.11 -34.56 17.02
CA THR A 166 22.67 -34.30 16.80
C THR A 166 22.23 -32.86 17.07
N GLN A 167 22.90 -32.16 17.99
CA GLN A 167 22.59 -30.76 18.29
C GLN A 167 23.25 -29.77 17.30
N MET A 168 24.05 -30.24 16.34
CA MET A 168 24.73 -29.39 15.35
C MET A 168 23.85 -29.14 14.11
N PRO A 169 23.93 -27.95 13.47
CA PRO A 169 23.30 -27.68 12.18
C PRO A 169 23.65 -28.73 11.11
N GLU A 170 22.72 -29.00 10.19
CA GLU A 170 22.90 -30.00 9.12
C GLU A 170 24.14 -29.70 8.27
N ASP A 171 24.29 -28.44 7.84
CA ASP A 171 25.42 -27.94 7.04
C ASP A 171 26.78 -28.25 7.70
N PHE A 172 26.87 -28.12 9.03
CA PHE A 172 28.09 -28.39 9.77
C PHE A 172 28.42 -29.89 9.85
N ARG A 173 27.40 -30.75 9.99
CA ARG A 173 27.57 -32.20 9.98
C ARG A 173 28.09 -32.71 8.63
N GLU A 174 27.64 -32.10 7.53
CA GLU A 174 28.12 -32.46 6.19
C GLU A 174 29.57 -31.99 5.97
N GLU A 175 29.91 -30.75 6.33
CA GLU A 175 31.29 -30.27 6.17
C GLU A 175 32.29 -31.01 7.09
N LEU A 176 31.88 -31.51 8.27
CA LEU A 176 32.71 -32.38 9.09
C LEU A 176 33.13 -33.67 8.37
N ARG A 177 32.25 -34.24 7.53
CA ARG A 177 32.59 -35.43 6.70
C ARG A 177 33.68 -35.09 5.70
N GLN A 178 33.59 -33.92 5.07
CA GLN A 178 34.59 -33.45 4.10
C GLN A 178 35.96 -33.20 4.77
N ILE A 179 35.98 -32.60 5.97
CA ILE A 179 37.21 -32.48 6.78
C ILE A 179 37.81 -33.86 7.09
N TRP A 180 36.99 -34.88 7.37
CA TRP A 180 37.51 -36.23 7.64
C TRP A 180 38.08 -36.90 6.40
N ALA A 181 37.38 -36.84 5.27
CA ALA A 181 37.88 -37.36 4.00
C ALA A 181 39.15 -36.62 3.53
N SER A 182 39.29 -35.34 3.86
CA SER A 182 40.53 -34.57 3.69
C SER A 182 41.64 -35.10 4.62
N ARG A 183 41.35 -35.27 5.92
CA ARG A 183 42.28 -35.83 6.93
C ARG A 183 42.79 -37.21 6.53
N GLN A 184 41.94 -38.11 6.06
CA GLN A 184 42.33 -39.47 5.67
C GLN A 184 43.32 -39.45 4.50
N ARG A 185 43.03 -38.66 3.45
CA ARG A 185 43.96 -38.46 2.31
C ARG A 185 45.29 -37.87 2.75
N LEU A 186 45.27 -36.85 3.62
CA LEU A 186 46.47 -36.20 4.13
C LEU A 186 47.33 -37.13 5.00
N VAL A 187 46.72 -37.91 5.90
CA VAL A 187 47.41 -38.87 6.78
C VAL A 187 48.06 -39.99 5.97
N LYS A 188 47.31 -40.60 5.04
CA LYS A 188 47.84 -41.68 4.20
C LYS A 188 49.04 -41.22 3.35
N GLN A 189 48.96 -40.02 2.75
CA GLN A 189 50.09 -39.45 2.01
C GLN A 189 51.26 -39.09 2.94
N PHE A 190 50.97 -38.60 4.15
CA PHE A 190 52.00 -38.30 5.15
C PHE A 190 52.77 -39.56 5.55
N GLU A 191 52.08 -40.64 5.93
CA GLU A 191 52.68 -41.92 6.33
C GLU A 191 53.55 -42.52 5.22
N GLN A 192 53.09 -42.44 3.96
CA GLN A 192 53.84 -42.88 2.79
C GLN A 192 55.13 -42.06 2.60
N VAL A 193 55.04 -40.72 2.60
CA VAL A 193 56.18 -39.84 2.36
C VAL A 193 57.15 -39.82 3.55
N SER A 194 56.66 -39.82 4.79
CA SER A 194 57.51 -39.88 5.99
C SER A 194 58.26 -41.21 6.06
N GLY A 195 57.59 -42.33 5.79
CA GLY A 195 58.22 -43.66 5.76
C GLY A 195 59.22 -43.84 4.62
N GLN A 196 59.16 -43.05 3.55
CA GLN A 196 60.20 -42.99 2.52
C GLN A 196 61.38 -42.09 2.93
N LEU A 197 61.13 -40.91 3.51
CA LEU A 197 62.17 -39.99 3.99
C LEU A 197 62.99 -40.58 5.15
N GLU A 198 62.34 -41.28 6.07
CA GLU A 198 62.99 -41.97 7.20
C GLU A 198 63.94 -43.09 6.75
N LYS A 199 63.67 -43.73 5.60
CA LYS A 199 64.54 -44.77 5.01
C LYS A 199 65.80 -44.21 4.34
N GLN A 200 65.78 -42.96 3.85
CA GLN A 200 66.96 -42.33 3.26
C GLN A 200 67.94 -41.84 4.32
N ASN A 201 67.43 -41.26 5.42
CA ASN A 201 68.22 -40.76 6.55
C ASN A 201 69.27 -39.67 6.23
N ASP A 202 69.18 -39.03 5.06
CA ASP A 202 70.04 -37.91 4.67
C ASP A 202 69.62 -36.58 5.33
N LYS A 203 70.56 -35.63 5.47
CA LYS A 203 70.31 -34.29 6.02
C LYS A 203 69.10 -33.55 5.38
N PRO A 204 68.98 -33.40 4.04
CA PRO A 204 67.81 -32.78 3.43
C PRO A 204 66.52 -33.56 3.69
N SER A 205 66.59 -34.90 3.75
CA SER A 205 65.42 -35.72 4.06
C SER A 205 64.95 -35.51 5.51
N GLN A 206 65.88 -35.32 6.46
CA GLN A 206 65.58 -34.99 7.86
C GLN A 206 65.01 -33.57 8.05
N THR A 207 65.53 -32.54 7.36
CA THR A 207 64.99 -31.16 7.44
C THR A 207 63.59 -31.07 6.83
N VAL A 208 63.38 -31.68 5.66
CA VAL A 208 62.06 -31.80 5.03
C VAL A 208 61.10 -32.58 5.92
N LEU A 209 61.51 -33.73 6.48
CA LEU A 209 60.67 -34.51 7.41
C LEU A 209 60.26 -33.71 8.66
N ALA A 210 61.16 -32.90 9.23
CA ALA A 210 60.84 -32.02 10.36
C ALA A 210 59.82 -30.93 9.98
N ALA A 211 59.95 -30.33 8.79
CA ALA A 211 58.97 -29.39 8.25
C ALA A 211 57.60 -30.05 8.02
N LEU A 212 57.56 -31.24 7.41
CA LEU A 212 56.33 -32.01 7.17
C LEU A 212 55.63 -32.38 8.49
N ARG A 213 56.36 -32.88 9.48
CA ARG A 213 55.86 -33.16 10.84
C ARG A 213 55.29 -31.90 11.51
N THR A 214 55.95 -30.75 11.35
CA THR A 214 55.49 -29.46 11.88
C THR A 214 54.17 -29.00 11.23
N ILE A 215 54.06 -29.14 9.91
CA ILE A 215 52.82 -28.83 9.16
C ILE A 215 51.70 -29.78 9.61
N HIS A 216 51.96 -31.09 9.65
CA HIS A 216 50.99 -32.11 10.04
C HIS A 216 50.45 -31.87 11.46
N GLY A 217 51.35 -31.74 12.44
CA GLY A 217 50.99 -31.49 13.84
C GLY A 217 50.33 -30.11 14.08
N ARG A 218 50.46 -29.15 13.17
CA ARG A 218 49.70 -27.89 13.23
C ARG A 218 48.26 -28.08 12.74
N LEU A 219 48.05 -28.79 11.63
CA LEU A 219 46.72 -29.10 11.10
C LEU A 219 45.94 -30.03 12.05
N GLN A 220 46.61 -31.06 12.60
CA GLN A 220 46.04 -31.94 13.62
C GLN A 220 45.60 -31.15 14.87
N ARG A 221 46.43 -30.24 15.40
CA ARG A 221 46.04 -29.39 16.54
C ARG A 221 44.81 -28.53 16.25
N VAL A 222 44.75 -27.86 15.09
CA VAL A 222 43.57 -27.06 14.71
C VAL A 222 42.31 -27.92 14.66
N ARG A 223 42.38 -29.14 14.09
CA ARG A 223 41.25 -30.07 14.03
C ARG A 223 40.81 -30.54 15.44
N LEU A 224 41.73 -30.87 16.32
CA LEU A 224 41.41 -31.30 17.69
C LEU A 224 40.83 -30.15 18.53
N SER A 225 41.41 -28.95 18.45
CA SER A 225 40.84 -27.76 19.08
C SER A 225 39.44 -27.43 18.55
N MET A 226 39.16 -27.65 17.26
CA MET A 226 37.81 -27.50 16.69
C MET A 226 36.83 -28.53 17.27
N LEU A 227 37.23 -29.80 17.37
CA LEU A 227 36.40 -30.87 17.93
C LEU A 227 36.13 -30.70 19.44
N GLY A 228 36.98 -29.97 20.18
CA GLY A 228 36.70 -29.56 21.56
C GLY A 228 35.82 -28.31 21.66
N VAL A 229 36.21 -27.22 21.01
CA VAL A 229 35.60 -25.89 21.23
C VAL A 229 34.22 -25.75 20.58
N VAL A 230 33.96 -26.37 19.42
CA VAL A 230 32.68 -26.19 18.72
C VAL A 230 31.50 -26.85 19.45
N PRO A 231 31.58 -28.10 19.95
CA PRO A 231 30.53 -28.68 20.79
C PRO A 231 30.22 -27.87 22.06
N ASP A 232 31.23 -27.24 22.67
CA ASP A 232 31.06 -26.48 23.90
C ASP A 232 30.28 -25.17 23.69
N LEU A 233 30.44 -24.52 22.54
CA LEU A 233 29.65 -23.34 22.16
C LEU A 233 28.16 -23.65 22.04
N ASN A 234 27.82 -24.87 21.61
CA ASN A 234 26.43 -25.29 21.41
C ASN A 234 25.65 -25.40 22.73
N GLN A 235 26.37 -25.68 23.83
CA GLN A 235 25.82 -25.69 25.19
C GLN A 235 25.63 -24.28 25.78
N GLY A 236 26.08 -23.22 25.09
CA GLY A 236 25.89 -21.83 25.50
C GLY A 236 27.06 -20.91 25.12
N VAL A 237 26.73 -19.72 24.58
CA VAL A 237 27.69 -18.72 24.10
C VAL A 237 28.17 -17.82 25.24
N THR A 238 29.20 -18.26 25.97
CA THR A 238 29.86 -17.43 27.00
C THR A 238 31.03 -16.63 26.40
N VAL A 239 31.51 -15.60 27.12
CA VAL A 239 32.68 -14.79 26.71
C VAL A 239 33.93 -15.64 26.56
N GLU A 240 34.19 -16.55 27.51
CA GLU A 240 35.36 -17.43 27.50
C GLU A 240 35.35 -18.38 26.29
N LYS A 241 34.24 -19.11 26.08
CA LYS A 241 34.07 -20.00 24.91
C LYS A 241 34.17 -19.24 23.59
N SER A 242 33.57 -18.04 23.53
CA SER A 242 33.65 -17.13 22.37
C SER A 242 35.08 -16.70 22.07
N ARG A 243 35.89 -16.44 23.10
CA ARG A 243 37.30 -16.05 22.97
C ARG A 243 38.15 -17.22 22.47
N ALA A 244 38.02 -18.39 23.08
CA ALA A 244 38.71 -19.61 22.67
C ALA A 244 38.42 -19.97 21.19
N PHE A 245 37.16 -19.85 20.76
CA PHE A 245 36.79 -20.05 19.36
C PHE A 245 37.36 -18.99 18.42
N PHE A 246 37.33 -17.71 18.82
CA PHE A 246 37.89 -16.62 18.02
C PHE A 246 39.41 -16.79 17.81
N GLU A 247 40.13 -17.19 18.85
CA GLU A 247 41.55 -17.48 18.79
C GLU A 247 41.85 -18.63 17.82
N LEU A 248 41.13 -19.75 17.94
CA LEU A 248 41.20 -20.90 17.01
C LEU A 248 40.94 -20.50 15.55
N TRP A 249 39.86 -19.75 15.31
CA TRP A 249 39.50 -19.24 13.98
C TRP A 249 40.62 -18.35 13.41
N SER A 250 41.14 -17.42 14.21
CA SER A 250 42.23 -16.54 13.80
C SER A 250 43.54 -17.29 13.53
N LEU A 251 43.81 -18.36 14.28
CA LEU A 251 44.98 -19.23 14.10
C LEU A 251 44.90 -20.02 12.79
N ALA A 252 43.71 -20.54 12.44
CA ALA A 252 43.46 -21.26 11.20
C ALA A 252 43.64 -20.37 9.96
N ILE A 253 43.17 -19.11 10.01
CA ILE A 253 43.38 -18.12 8.94
C ILE A 253 44.87 -17.79 8.78
N LYS A 254 45.61 -17.62 9.88
CA LYS A 254 47.05 -17.28 9.85
C LYS A 254 47.95 -18.47 9.47
N ALA A 255 47.46 -19.71 9.53
CA ALA A 255 48.24 -20.91 9.22
C ALA A 255 48.43 -21.11 7.71
N LYS A 256 49.62 -20.80 7.18
CA LYS A 256 49.97 -21.00 5.74
C LYS A 256 50.90 -22.21 5.57
N PRO A 257 50.40 -23.43 5.26
CA PRO A 257 51.24 -24.62 5.13
C PRO A 257 52.33 -24.46 4.05
N ALA A 258 51.99 -23.88 2.89
CA ALA A 258 52.92 -23.68 1.78
C ALA A 258 54.16 -22.84 2.09
N GLY A 259 54.12 -21.97 3.12
CA GLY A 259 55.26 -21.15 3.53
C GLY A 259 56.14 -21.77 4.62
N MET A 260 55.94 -23.05 4.95
CA MET A 260 56.67 -23.76 6.01
C MET A 260 57.54 -24.91 5.48
N LEU A 261 57.64 -25.12 4.17
CA LEU A 261 58.66 -26.02 3.61
C LEU A 261 60.05 -25.38 3.71
N ALA A 262 61.08 -26.23 3.77
CA ALA A 262 62.46 -25.78 3.63
C ALA A 262 62.73 -25.20 2.22
N SER A 263 63.88 -24.57 2.05
CA SER A 263 64.28 -23.87 0.82
C SER A 263 64.16 -24.77 -0.43
N GLU A 264 63.84 -24.19 -1.59
CA GLU A 264 63.68 -24.95 -2.86
C GLU A 264 64.93 -25.79 -3.20
N SER A 265 66.11 -25.34 -2.76
CA SER A 265 67.38 -26.08 -2.86
C SER A 265 67.39 -27.42 -2.11
N GLU A 266 66.73 -27.54 -0.96
CA GLU A 266 66.65 -28.80 -0.20
C GLU A 266 65.66 -29.77 -0.84
N LEU A 267 64.57 -29.26 -1.43
CA LEU A 267 63.62 -30.07 -2.18
C LEU A 267 64.23 -30.58 -3.50
N ALA A 268 65.01 -29.74 -4.20
CA ALA A 268 65.70 -30.10 -5.43
C ALA A 268 66.78 -31.18 -5.24
N ALA A 269 67.31 -31.34 -4.03
CA ALA A 269 68.30 -32.36 -3.68
C ALA A 269 67.72 -33.78 -3.50
N LEU A 270 66.39 -33.93 -3.43
CA LEU A 270 65.72 -35.23 -3.27
C LEU A 270 65.43 -35.91 -4.62
N PRO A 271 65.27 -37.25 -4.67
CA PRO A 271 64.86 -37.96 -5.88
C PRO A 271 63.50 -37.48 -6.42
N ALA A 272 63.32 -37.52 -7.74
CA ALA A 272 62.12 -37.01 -8.42
C ALA A 272 60.80 -37.61 -7.90
N GLU A 273 60.79 -38.91 -7.55
CA GLU A 273 59.62 -39.58 -6.96
C GLU A 273 59.24 -38.96 -5.61
N LEU A 274 60.21 -38.76 -4.71
CA LEU A 274 60.00 -38.07 -3.44
C LEU A 274 59.58 -36.61 -3.63
N GLN A 275 60.17 -35.90 -4.59
CA GLN A 275 59.75 -34.54 -4.93
C GLN A 275 58.28 -34.47 -5.42
N SER A 276 57.78 -35.51 -6.09
CA SER A 276 56.37 -35.59 -6.50
C SER A 276 55.47 -35.88 -5.29
N GLY A 277 55.78 -36.90 -4.48
CA GLY A 277 55.00 -37.23 -3.28
C GLY A 277 54.94 -36.10 -2.25
N ILE A 278 56.02 -35.33 -2.09
CA ILE A 278 56.05 -34.11 -1.24
C ILE A 278 55.17 -33.00 -1.84
N ARG A 279 55.21 -32.79 -3.17
CA ARG A 279 54.33 -31.82 -3.83
C ARG A 279 52.85 -32.19 -3.65
N ASP A 280 52.50 -33.46 -3.82
CA ASP A 280 51.14 -33.96 -3.61
C ASP A 280 50.69 -33.81 -2.15
N TYR A 281 51.57 -34.15 -1.19
CA TYR A 281 51.30 -33.88 0.24
C TYR A 281 51.05 -32.38 0.48
N MET A 282 51.80 -31.48 -0.16
CA MET A 282 51.63 -30.04 0.03
C MET A 282 50.36 -29.49 -0.60
N VAL A 283 49.89 -30.08 -1.71
CA VAL A 283 48.55 -29.80 -2.27
C VAL A 283 47.48 -30.27 -1.28
N LEU A 284 47.56 -31.51 -0.77
CA LEU A 284 46.62 -32.03 0.22
C LEU A 284 46.62 -31.23 1.52
N ALA A 285 47.78 -30.82 2.04
CA ALA A 285 47.91 -30.00 3.24
C ALA A 285 47.32 -28.59 3.06
N ARG A 286 47.41 -28.04 1.84
CA ARG A 286 46.74 -26.78 1.47
C ARG A 286 45.22 -26.94 1.42
N LEU A 287 44.72 -28.02 0.82
CA LEU A 287 43.28 -28.32 0.75
C LEU A 287 42.71 -28.56 2.15
N ASP A 288 43.36 -29.35 2.99
CA ASP A 288 42.94 -29.59 4.38
C ASP A 288 42.90 -28.31 5.23
N ALA A 289 43.90 -27.45 5.08
CA ALA A 289 43.88 -26.13 5.71
C ALA A 289 42.71 -25.26 5.22
N ILE A 290 42.35 -25.37 3.93
CA ILE A 290 41.22 -24.65 3.33
C ILE A 290 39.88 -25.16 3.88
N GLU A 291 39.68 -26.47 4.03
CA GLU A 291 38.44 -27.02 4.60
C GLU A 291 38.27 -26.67 6.09
N LEU A 292 39.33 -26.81 6.89
CA LEU A 292 39.31 -26.37 8.29
C LEU A 292 38.93 -24.88 8.43
N ARG A 293 39.39 -24.03 7.51
CA ARG A 293 39.00 -22.61 7.46
C ARG A 293 37.55 -22.41 7.00
N SER A 294 37.06 -23.20 6.03
CA SER A 294 35.67 -23.17 5.54
C SER A 294 34.69 -23.36 6.70
N VAL A 295 34.91 -24.41 7.48
CA VAL A 295 34.03 -24.82 8.58
C VAL A 295 34.12 -23.87 9.77
N LEU A 296 35.32 -23.41 10.14
CA LEU A 296 35.46 -22.39 11.18
C LEU A 296 34.85 -21.04 10.74
N ASN A 297 34.87 -20.68 9.46
CA ASN A 297 34.16 -19.51 8.93
C ASN A 297 32.64 -19.67 9.03
N LEU A 298 32.10 -20.86 8.73
CA LEU A 298 30.66 -21.17 8.83
C LEU A 298 30.17 -21.00 10.28
N VAL A 299 30.84 -21.64 11.25
CA VAL A 299 30.50 -21.51 12.68
C VAL A 299 30.61 -20.05 13.14
N ARG A 300 31.67 -19.33 12.73
CA ARG A 300 31.84 -17.90 13.02
C ARG A 300 30.67 -17.05 12.48
N ALA A 301 30.17 -17.34 11.28
CA ALA A 301 29.04 -16.63 10.67
C ALA A 301 27.72 -16.90 11.42
N ILE A 302 27.53 -18.12 11.95
CA ILE A 302 26.39 -18.48 12.81
C ILE A 302 26.47 -17.73 14.14
N LEU A 303 27.62 -17.79 14.83
CA LEU A 303 27.85 -17.06 16.09
C LEU A 303 27.67 -15.55 15.95
N TRP A 304 28.02 -14.96 14.80
CA TRP A 304 27.80 -13.54 14.52
C TRP A 304 26.32 -13.15 14.51
N LYS A 305 25.41 -14.07 14.19
CA LYS A 305 23.96 -13.85 14.20
C LYS A 305 23.32 -14.06 15.58
N SER A 306 24.07 -14.49 16.59
CA SER A 306 23.55 -14.69 17.95
C SER A 306 22.90 -13.40 18.50
N PRO A 307 21.67 -13.47 19.07
CA PRO A 307 20.91 -12.30 19.49
C PRO A 307 21.58 -11.52 20.61
N ASP A 308 22.29 -12.20 21.51
CA ASP A 308 22.90 -11.59 22.71
C ASP A 308 24.12 -10.72 22.37
N GLY A 309 24.64 -10.78 21.14
CA GLY A 309 25.77 -9.98 20.67
C GLY A 309 27.12 -10.29 21.33
N VAL A 310 27.17 -11.19 22.33
CA VAL A 310 28.36 -11.58 23.11
C VAL A 310 29.56 -11.86 22.21
N PHE A 311 29.39 -12.72 21.19
CA PHE A 311 30.46 -13.05 20.25
C PHE A 311 31.01 -11.83 19.51
N ARG A 312 30.17 -10.85 19.12
CA ARG A 312 30.62 -9.63 18.44
C ARG A 312 31.43 -8.72 19.37
N ALA A 313 31.09 -8.67 20.65
CA ALA A 313 31.84 -7.93 21.65
C ALA A 313 33.21 -8.61 21.91
N THR A 314 33.20 -9.91 22.20
CA THR A 314 34.42 -10.70 22.46
C THR A 314 35.36 -10.73 21.26
N ALA A 315 34.87 -10.89 20.03
CA ALA A 315 35.70 -10.88 18.83
C ALA A 315 36.41 -9.52 18.60
N ARG A 316 35.75 -8.40 18.92
CA ARG A 316 36.38 -7.06 18.86
C ARG A 316 37.44 -6.88 19.93
N GLU A 317 37.20 -7.37 21.14
CA GLU A 317 38.15 -7.33 22.26
C GLU A 317 39.38 -8.21 21.97
N ALA A 318 39.17 -9.49 21.63
CA ALA A 318 40.22 -10.46 21.36
C ALA A 318 41.06 -10.13 20.10
N ALA A 319 40.51 -9.37 19.14
CA ALA A 319 41.30 -8.83 18.03
C ALA A 319 42.21 -7.64 18.43
N GLY A 320 42.03 -7.05 19.61
CA GLY A 320 42.66 -5.77 19.97
C GLY A 320 42.00 -4.56 19.29
N GLY A 321 40.71 -4.64 18.95
CA GLY A 321 39.90 -3.55 18.41
C GLY A 321 39.34 -3.78 17.00
N ARG A 322 38.43 -2.88 16.58
CA ARG A 322 37.68 -2.98 15.31
C ARG A 322 38.59 -3.06 14.07
N TRP A 323 39.69 -2.32 14.03
CA TRP A 323 40.59 -2.30 12.87
C TRP A 323 41.33 -3.62 12.66
N ASN A 324 41.86 -4.20 13.73
CA ASN A 324 42.51 -5.52 13.67
C ASN A 324 41.53 -6.62 13.27
N LEU A 325 40.29 -6.57 13.78
CA LEU A 325 39.23 -7.50 13.37
C LEU A 325 38.96 -7.42 11.86
N LEU A 326 38.83 -6.20 11.31
CA LEU A 326 38.67 -5.99 9.87
C LEU A 326 39.86 -6.53 9.05
N ILE A 327 41.09 -6.42 9.54
CA ILE A 327 42.28 -6.99 8.89
C ILE A 327 42.19 -8.52 8.85
N ILE A 328 41.80 -9.18 9.95
CA ILE A 328 41.66 -10.64 10.02
C ILE A 328 40.51 -11.12 9.10
N GLU A 329 39.37 -10.43 9.11
CA GLU A 329 38.25 -10.73 8.20
C GLU A 329 38.63 -10.51 6.72
N THR A 330 39.41 -9.48 6.40
CA THR A 330 39.91 -9.25 5.03
C THR A 330 40.86 -10.36 4.58
N GLN A 331 41.70 -10.90 5.48
CA GLN A 331 42.52 -12.08 5.20
C GLN A 331 41.66 -13.34 4.95
N ALA A 332 40.56 -13.50 5.69
CA ALA A 332 39.61 -14.60 5.46
C ALA A 332 38.91 -14.48 4.09
N VAL A 333 38.45 -13.27 3.70
CA VAL A 333 37.89 -13.01 2.36
C VAL A 333 38.90 -13.33 1.27
N ARG A 334 40.14 -12.82 1.38
CA ARG A 334 41.20 -13.12 0.41
C ARG A 334 41.42 -14.62 0.26
N HIS A 335 41.49 -15.37 1.36
CA HIS A 335 41.67 -16.81 1.30
C HIS A 335 40.48 -17.58 0.71
N ARG A 336 39.24 -17.10 0.85
CA ARG A 336 38.09 -17.70 0.15
C ARG A 336 38.10 -17.38 -1.34
N LEU A 337 38.54 -16.19 -1.75
CA LEU A 337 38.73 -15.83 -3.16
C LEU A 337 39.88 -16.63 -3.80
N ASP A 338 41.02 -16.76 -3.10
CA ASP A 338 42.15 -17.61 -3.50
C ASP A 338 41.68 -19.07 -3.71
N ARG A 339 40.82 -19.60 -2.82
CA ARG A 339 40.18 -20.92 -2.95
C ARG A 339 39.36 -21.02 -4.24
N LEU A 340 38.35 -20.15 -4.39
CA LEU A 340 37.42 -20.17 -5.54
C LEU A 340 38.14 -20.06 -6.89
N LEU A 341 39.18 -19.23 -6.97
CA LEU A 341 40.00 -19.10 -8.18
C LEU A 341 40.86 -20.35 -8.44
N SER A 342 41.36 -21.02 -7.39
CA SER A 342 42.14 -22.25 -7.53
C SER A 342 41.29 -23.49 -7.85
N GLU A 343 40.07 -23.60 -7.32
CA GLU A 343 39.16 -24.72 -7.59
C GLU A 343 38.73 -24.73 -9.07
N VAL A 344 38.38 -23.57 -9.63
CA VAL A 344 38.09 -23.42 -11.07
C VAL A 344 39.27 -23.87 -11.95
N GLY A 345 40.51 -23.70 -11.49
CA GLY A 345 41.71 -24.18 -12.20
C GLY A 345 42.02 -25.66 -11.99
N GLN A 346 41.75 -26.20 -10.79
CA GLN A 346 42.09 -27.58 -10.44
C GLN A 346 41.06 -28.59 -10.96
N ASP A 347 39.75 -28.29 -10.92
CA ASP A 347 38.73 -29.14 -11.54
C ASP A 347 39.02 -29.30 -13.05
N TYR A 348 39.34 -28.19 -13.73
CA TYR A 348 39.68 -28.19 -15.15
C TYR A 348 40.95 -29.00 -15.48
N GLN A 349 41.96 -28.99 -14.59
CA GLN A 349 43.20 -29.77 -14.79
C GLN A 349 43.05 -31.25 -14.44
N GLN A 350 42.25 -31.60 -13.43
CA GLN A 350 42.02 -33.00 -13.06
C GLN A 350 41.09 -33.70 -14.08
N ASP A 351 39.99 -33.06 -14.52
CA ASP A 351 39.12 -33.63 -15.56
C ASP A 351 39.78 -33.69 -16.95
N ALA A 352 40.88 -32.97 -17.20
CA ALA A 352 41.65 -33.05 -18.45
C ALA A 352 42.59 -34.28 -18.54
N SER A 353 42.82 -35.00 -17.43
CA SER A 353 43.88 -36.02 -17.33
C SER A 353 43.40 -37.49 -17.42
N ALA A 354 42.07 -37.72 -17.54
CA ALA A 354 41.48 -39.06 -17.62
C ALA A 354 40.71 -39.27 -18.92
N GLU A 355 40.73 -40.46 -19.53
CA GLU A 355 40.09 -40.72 -20.84
C GLU A 355 38.56 -40.49 -20.87
N ALA A 356 37.89 -40.43 -19.71
CA ALA A 356 36.50 -40.01 -19.59
C ALA A 356 36.25 -38.49 -19.75
N SER A 357 37.31 -37.70 -19.97
CA SER A 357 37.33 -36.23 -19.96
C SER A 357 36.24 -35.57 -20.82
N TYR A 358 36.17 -35.94 -22.10
CA TYR A 358 35.31 -35.24 -23.06
C TYR A 358 33.82 -35.28 -22.70
N THR A 359 33.32 -36.38 -22.13
CA THR A 359 31.91 -36.49 -21.75
C THR A 359 31.58 -35.64 -20.53
N ARG A 360 32.48 -35.58 -19.53
CA ARG A 360 32.31 -34.72 -18.35
C ARG A 360 32.41 -33.24 -18.70
N ILE A 361 33.42 -32.86 -19.48
CA ILE A 361 33.58 -31.48 -19.96
C ILE A 361 32.36 -31.07 -20.81
N ALA A 362 31.86 -31.93 -21.69
CA ALA A 362 30.64 -31.66 -22.46
C ALA A 362 29.39 -31.52 -21.58
N VAL A 363 29.24 -32.36 -20.54
CA VAL A 363 28.13 -32.25 -19.56
C VAL A 363 28.24 -30.95 -18.75
N THR A 364 29.43 -30.55 -18.31
CA THR A 364 29.65 -29.31 -17.56
C THR A 364 29.45 -28.07 -18.45
N ALA A 365 29.88 -28.12 -19.71
CA ALA A 365 29.59 -27.09 -20.71
C ALA A 365 28.09 -26.98 -21.02
N LEU A 366 27.38 -28.12 -21.16
CA LEU A 366 25.94 -28.13 -21.35
C LEU A 366 25.19 -27.60 -20.12
N LYS A 367 25.60 -27.99 -18.90
CA LYS A 367 25.05 -27.47 -17.63
C LYS A 367 25.21 -25.95 -17.54
N THR A 368 26.41 -25.42 -17.81
CA THR A 368 26.68 -23.98 -17.74
C THR A 368 25.93 -23.20 -18.81
N LEU A 369 25.85 -23.70 -20.05
CA LEU A 369 25.01 -23.11 -21.11
C LEU A 369 23.52 -23.11 -20.75
N LEU A 370 23.00 -24.21 -20.20
CA LEU A 370 21.58 -24.34 -19.84
C LEU A 370 21.21 -23.43 -18.66
N GLY A 371 22.09 -23.27 -17.67
CA GLY A 371 21.88 -22.34 -16.56
C GLY A 371 22.04 -20.86 -16.95
N LEU A 372 22.96 -20.53 -17.87
CA LEU A 372 22.99 -19.20 -18.51
C LEU A 372 21.70 -18.93 -19.30
N ALA A 373 21.23 -19.91 -20.07
CA ALA A 373 19.96 -19.83 -20.78
C ALA A 373 18.77 -19.65 -19.82
N ALA A 374 18.79 -20.27 -18.64
CA ALA A 374 17.77 -20.08 -17.60
C ALA A 374 17.75 -18.65 -17.02
N ILE A 375 18.92 -18.03 -16.80
CA ILE A 375 19.01 -16.61 -16.39
C ILE A 375 18.47 -15.69 -17.50
N VAL A 376 18.83 -15.94 -18.76
CA VAL A 376 18.32 -15.16 -19.92
C VAL A 376 16.81 -15.38 -20.10
N LEU A 377 16.31 -16.59 -19.90
CA LEU A 377 14.89 -16.92 -19.95
C LEU A 377 14.12 -16.20 -18.85
N LEU A 378 14.63 -16.19 -17.61
CA LEU A 378 14.06 -15.42 -16.51
C LEU A 378 14.00 -13.93 -16.83
N ALA A 379 15.08 -13.34 -17.37
CA ALA A 379 15.10 -11.95 -17.78
C ALA A 379 14.07 -11.63 -18.89
N ARG A 380 13.85 -12.57 -19.82
CA ARG A 380 12.78 -12.47 -20.84
C ARG A 380 11.39 -12.58 -20.24
N ILE A 381 11.14 -13.52 -19.32
CA ILE A 381 9.86 -13.69 -18.62
C ILE A 381 9.53 -12.46 -17.77
N ALA A 382 10.50 -11.95 -17.01
CA ALA A 382 10.37 -10.73 -16.21
C ALA A 382 9.96 -9.53 -17.09
N ARG A 383 10.63 -9.31 -18.22
CA ARG A 383 10.24 -8.26 -19.18
C ARG A 383 8.87 -8.52 -19.81
N ALA A 384 8.56 -9.76 -20.15
CA ALA A 384 7.27 -10.17 -20.70
C ALA A 384 6.10 -10.05 -19.70
N LEU A 385 6.37 -9.96 -18.39
CA LEU A 385 5.38 -9.69 -17.35
C LEU A 385 4.96 -8.21 -17.25
N ALA A 386 5.76 -7.28 -17.78
CA ALA A 386 5.46 -5.84 -17.71
C ALA A 386 4.12 -5.52 -18.38
N THR A 387 3.94 -5.93 -19.65
CA THR A 387 2.69 -5.68 -20.37
C THR A 387 1.47 -6.36 -19.74
N PRO A 388 1.41 -7.68 -19.44
CA PRO A 388 0.23 -8.29 -18.82
C PRO A 388 -0.09 -7.71 -17.43
N ALA A 389 0.88 -7.22 -16.65
CA ALA A 389 0.64 -6.56 -15.37
C ALA A 389 -0.08 -5.21 -15.54
N LEU A 390 0.44 -4.37 -16.44
CA LEU A 390 -0.20 -3.12 -16.87
C LEU A 390 -1.63 -3.40 -17.36
N ARG A 391 -1.79 -4.46 -18.13
CA ARG A 391 -3.05 -4.89 -18.74
C ARG A 391 -4.09 -5.40 -17.74
N LEU A 392 -3.65 -6.09 -16.69
CA LEU A 392 -4.50 -6.62 -15.63
C LEU A 392 -4.97 -5.52 -14.66
N HIS A 393 -4.09 -4.56 -14.32
CA HIS A 393 -4.44 -3.44 -13.44
C HIS A 393 -5.58 -2.59 -14.03
N ALA A 394 -5.53 -2.22 -15.33
CA ALA A 394 -6.67 -1.56 -15.99
C ALA A 394 -7.97 -2.33 -15.85
N HIS A 395 -7.90 -3.63 -16.16
CA HIS A 395 -9.10 -4.43 -16.19
C HIS A 395 -9.72 -4.55 -14.79
N LEU A 396 -8.88 -4.51 -13.74
CA LEU A 396 -9.34 -4.30 -12.37
C LEU A 396 -9.95 -2.91 -12.19
N SER A 397 -9.25 -1.80 -12.49
CA SER A 397 -9.78 -0.44 -12.27
C SER A 397 -11.11 -0.17 -12.99
N ASP A 398 -11.28 -0.69 -14.21
CA ASP A 398 -12.51 -0.55 -14.99
C ASP A 398 -13.66 -1.37 -14.42
N ARG A 399 -13.42 -2.64 -14.11
CA ARG A 399 -14.42 -3.57 -13.51
C ARG A 399 -14.87 -3.11 -12.13
N VAL A 400 -14.09 -2.24 -11.50
CA VAL A 400 -14.25 -1.74 -10.15
C VAL A 400 -14.88 -0.34 -10.08
N ARG A 401 -15.11 0.35 -11.22
CA ARG A 401 -15.70 1.70 -11.31
C ARG A 401 -16.98 1.92 -10.48
N GLY A 402 -17.73 0.88 -10.13
CA GLY A 402 -18.92 0.95 -9.26
C GLY A 402 -18.67 0.88 -7.75
N ASN A 403 -17.51 0.39 -7.27
CA ASN A 403 -17.22 0.25 -5.84
C ASN A 403 -16.09 1.20 -5.39
N ARG A 404 -16.47 2.22 -4.60
CA ARG A 404 -15.56 3.30 -4.13
C ARG A 404 -14.33 2.81 -3.38
N ILE A 405 -14.43 1.71 -2.61
CA ILE A 405 -13.30 1.18 -1.82
C ILE A 405 -12.29 0.47 -2.74
N ALA A 406 -12.81 -0.29 -3.70
CA ALA A 406 -11.94 -1.02 -4.61
C ALA A 406 -11.30 -0.08 -5.66
N THR A 407 -11.94 1.04 -6.06
CA THR A 407 -11.28 2.04 -6.92
C THR A 407 -10.11 2.70 -6.20
N GLN A 408 -10.22 2.92 -4.88
CA GLN A 408 -9.10 3.36 -4.04
C GLN A 408 -7.97 2.32 -4.02
N LEU A 409 -8.26 1.03 -3.81
CA LEU A 409 -7.26 -0.04 -3.89
C LEU A 409 -6.54 -0.09 -5.24
N SER A 410 -7.25 0.10 -6.36
CA SER A 410 -6.62 0.18 -7.68
C SER A 410 -5.71 1.41 -7.83
N ARG A 411 -6.07 2.57 -7.26
CA ARG A 411 -5.20 3.77 -7.25
C ARG A 411 -3.95 3.57 -6.37
N VAL A 412 -4.08 2.88 -5.24
CA VAL A 412 -2.98 2.57 -4.30
C VAL A 412 -1.98 1.59 -4.91
N GLY A 413 -2.45 0.62 -5.70
CA GLY A 413 -1.60 -0.39 -6.34
C GLY A 413 -0.93 0.05 -7.63
N ALA A 414 -1.06 1.30 -8.06
CA ALA A 414 -0.74 1.70 -9.43
C ALA A 414 0.78 1.80 -9.75
N GLY A 415 1.65 1.85 -8.73
CA GLY A 415 3.10 1.62 -8.86
C GLY A 415 3.54 0.15 -8.83
N LEU A 416 2.63 -0.79 -8.55
CA LEU A 416 2.96 -2.22 -8.51
C LEU A 416 3.26 -2.81 -9.90
N PRO A 417 2.52 -2.49 -10.99
CA PRO A 417 2.81 -3.01 -12.32
C PRO A 417 4.19 -2.65 -12.87
N THR A 418 4.72 -1.47 -12.54
CA THR A 418 6.06 -1.02 -12.98
C THR A 418 7.19 -1.67 -12.19
N LEU A 419 6.96 -2.10 -10.95
CA LEU A 419 7.91 -2.90 -10.16
C LEU A 419 7.80 -4.41 -10.39
N LEU A 420 6.66 -4.91 -10.90
CA LEU A 420 6.42 -6.36 -11.05
C LEU A 420 7.51 -7.10 -11.86
N PRO A 421 8.05 -6.58 -12.98
CA PRO A 421 9.17 -7.20 -13.69
C PRO A 421 10.40 -7.42 -12.80
N TRP A 422 10.72 -6.43 -11.97
CA TRP A 422 11.88 -6.43 -11.09
C TRP A 422 11.67 -7.37 -9.89
N LEU A 423 10.47 -7.38 -9.31
CA LEU A 423 10.10 -8.32 -8.25
C LEU A 423 10.07 -9.77 -8.76
N ALA A 424 9.50 -10.02 -9.94
CA ALA A 424 9.49 -11.34 -10.57
C ALA A 424 10.92 -11.81 -10.92
N GLY A 425 11.78 -10.90 -11.39
CA GLY A 425 13.21 -11.17 -11.57
C GLY A 425 13.90 -11.53 -10.26
N TRP A 426 13.61 -10.82 -9.16
CA TRP A 426 14.22 -11.08 -7.85
C TRP A 426 13.82 -12.45 -7.30
N PHE A 427 12.52 -12.73 -7.19
CA PHE A 427 12.04 -14.05 -6.73
C PHE A 427 12.45 -15.18 -7.67
N GLY A 428 12.54 -14.92 -8.97
CA GLY A 428 13.06 -15.89 -9.93
C GLY A 428 14.55 -16.18 -9.76
N LEU A 429 15.37 -15.19 -9.37
CA LEU A 429 16.78 -15.40 -9.04
C LEU A 429 16.95 -16.16 -7.73
N ASP A 430 16.07 -15.96 -6.75
CA ASP A 430 16.05 -16.75 -5.51
C ASP A 430 15.69 -18.22 -5.80
N LEU A 431 14.69 -18.47 -6.67
CA LEU A 431 14.31 -19.80 -7.14
C LEU A 431 15.44 -20.47 -7.97
N LEU A 432 16.08 -19.72 -8.88
CA LEU A 432 17.25 -20.20 -9.63
C LEU A 432 18.44 -20.49 -8.69
N GLY A 433 18.63 -19.72 -7.63
CA GLY A 433 19.66 -19.99 -6.63
C GLY A 433 19.43 -21.29 -5.87
N TRP A 434 18.20 -21.54 -5.45
CA TRP A 434 17.81 -22.81 -4.86
C TRP A 434 18.01 -23.98 -5.85
N PHE A 435 17.63 -23.81 -7.12
CA PHE A 435 17.84 -24.81 -8.17
C PHE A 435 19.33 -25.05 -8.46
N PHE A 436 20.15 -24.00 -8.60
CA PHE A 436 21.58 -24.11 -8.86
C PHE A 436 22.32 -24.81 -7.71
N TYR A 437 21.94 -24.54 -6.46
CA TYR A 437 22.47 -25.26 -5.30
C TYR A 437 22.03 -26.74 -5.29
N ARG A 438 20.75 -27.01 -5.58
CA ARG A 438 20.18 -28.37 -5.54
C ARG A 438 20.74 -29.32 -6.61
N TYR A 439 21.19 -28.79 -7.75
CA TYR A 439 21.68 -29.55 -8.90
C TYR A 439 23.17 -29.29 -9.22
N GLU A 440 23.92 -28.78 -8.25
CA GLU A 440 25.40 -28.62 -8.32
C GLU A 440 25.87 -27.72 -9.48
N PHE A 441 25.13 -26.68 -9.83
CA PHE A 441 25.55 -25.65 -10.80
C PHE A 441 26.50 -24.63 -10.14
N VAL A 442 27.57 -25.11 -9.48
CA VAL A 442 28.46 -24.32 -8.61
C VAL A 442 29.01 -23.08 -9.32
N PHE A 443 29.42 -23.21 -10.59
CA PHE A 443 29.94 -22.12 -11.42
C PHE A 443 28.95 -20.96 -11.68
N LEU A 444 27.65 -21.17 -11.53
CA LEU A 444 26.61 -20.17 -11.79
C LEU A 444 26.08 -19.49 -10.52
N VAL A 445 26.37 -20.03 -9.34
CA VAL A 445 26.02 -19.38 -8.06
C VAL A 445 26.62 -17.96 -7.94
N PRO A 446 27.88 -17.69 -8.36
CA PRO A 446 28.43 -16.33 -8.38
C PRO A 446 27.76 -15.37 -9.39
N ALA A 447 26.99 -15.86 -10.38
CA ALA A 447 26.30 -15.00 -11.34
C ALA A 447 25.00 -14.40 -10.78
N ILE A 448 24.42 -15.01 -9.73
CA ILE A 448 23.18 -14.55 -9.08
C ILE A 448 23.31 -13.14 -8.47
N PRO A 449 24.33 -12.80 -7.64
CA PRO A 449 24.49 -11.43 -7.13
C PRO A 449 24.68 -10.40 -8.26
N LEU A 450 25.40 -10.76 -9.33
CA LEU A 450 25.55 -9.90 -10.52
C LEU A 450 24.20 -9.63 -11.20
N ALA A 451 23.33 -10.63 -11.28
CA ALA A 451 21.98 -10.47 -11.80
C ALA A 451 21.08 -9.64 -10.86
N ARG A 452 21.21 -9.80 -9.53
CA ARG A 452 20.51 -8.95 -8.55
C ARG A 452 20.95 -7.48 -8.63
N LEU A 453 22.23 -7.21 -8.87
CA LEU A 453 22.73 -5.84 -9.07
C LEU A 453 22.04 -5.14 -10.26
N TYR A 454 21.79 -5.84 -11.37
CA TYR A 454 21.01 -5.28 -12.49
C TYR A 454 19.58 -4.91 -12.08
N ILE A 455 18.96 -5.66 -11.17
CA ILE A 455 17.63 -5.34 -10.62
C ILE A 455 17.70 -4.11 -9.71
N VAL A 456 18.69 -4.04 -8.81
CA VAL A 456 18.91 -2.87 -7.93
C VAL A 456 19.14 -1.60 -8.76
N TYR A 457 19.92 -1.70 -9.84
CA TYR A 457 20.14 -0.61 -10.79
C TYR A 457 18.82 -0.11 -11.40
N GLY A 458 18.03 -1.01 -12.01
CA GLY A 458 16.80 -0.65 -12.70
C GLY A 458 15.68 -0.14 -11.78
N VAL A 459 15.61 -0.65 -10.54
CA VAL A 459 14.69 -0.08 -9.53
C VAL A 459 15.20 1.29 -9.08
N GLY A 460 16.49 1.44 -8.81
CA GLY A 460 17.10 2.72 -8.41
C GLY A 460 16.88 3.85 -9.44
N THR A 461 16.93 3.54 -10.74
CA THR A 461 16.67 4.52 -11.81
C THR A 461 15.20 4.95 -11.85
N LEU A 462 14.25 4.00 -11.74
CA LEU A 462 12.82 4.30 -11.71
C LEU A 462 12.42 5.12 -10.47
N LEU A 463 12.99 4.78 -9.31
CA LEU A 463 12.81 5.53 -8.07
C LEU A 463 13.36 6.96 -8.18
N GLY A 464 14.52 7.13 -8.83
CA GLY A 464 15.13 8.43 -9.07
C GLY A 464 14.33 9.33 -10.02
N GLU A 465 13.90 8.79 -11.17
CA GLU A 465 13.05 9.49 -12.14
C GLU A 465 11.75 9.98 -11.47
N TRP A 466 11.06 9.07 -10.76
CA TRP A 466 9.82 9.38 -10.05
C TRP A 466 10.03 10.44 -8.95
N LEU A 467 11.12 10.38 -8.19
CA LEU A 467 11.39 11.35 -7.12
C LEU A 467 11.51 12.77 -7.70
N VAL A 468 12.34 12.95 -8.73
CA VAL A 468 12.56 14.29 -9.32
C VAL A 468 11.30 14.77 -10.04
N LEU A 469 10.57 13.88 -10.72
CA LEU A 469 9.31 14.23 -11.37
C LEU A 469 8.22 14.63 -10.35
N ARG A 470 8.19 14.04 -9.15
CA ARG A 470 7.33 14.47 -8.05
C ARG A 470 7.76 15.80 -7.44
N ILE A 471 9.06 16.05 -7.29
CA ILE A 471 9.58 17.34 -6.82
C ILE A 471 9.25 18.46 -7.82
N ALA A 472 9.44 18.24 -9.12
CA ALA A 472 9.07 19.19 -10.17
C ALA A 472 7.56 19.50 -10.17
N GLN A 473 6.71 18.47 -10.09
CA GLN A 473 5.25 18.64 -9.93
C GLN A 473 4.89 19.44 -8.67
N GLN A 474 5.56 19.20 -7.54
CA GLN A 474 5.35 19.94 -6.30
C GLN A 474 5.80 21.41 -6.41
N ALA A 475 6.86 21.68 -7.17
CA ALA A 475 7.37 23.01 -7.47
C ALA A 475 6.57 23.76 -8.55
N GLY A 476 5.58 23.11 -9.17
CA GLY A 476 4.79 23.67 -10.28
C GLY A 476 5.52 23.72 -11.63
N SER A 477 6.66 23.02 -11.78
CA SER A 477 7.41 22.94 -13.03
C SER A 477 7.05 21.66 -13.82
N TYR A 478 6.75 21.84 -15.11
CA TYR A 478 6.49 20.75 -16.04
C TYR A 478 7.77 20.46 -16.85
N LEU A 479 8.11 19.18 -16.98
CA LEU A 479 9.31 18.74 -17.69
C LEU A 479 9.04 18.62 -19.19
N ASN A 480 9.85 19.29 -20.01
CA ASN A 480 9.86 19.09 -21.46
C ASN A 480 10.47 17.71 -21.81
N ALA A 481 10.22 17.21 -23.03
CA ALA A 481 10.72 15.90 -23.48
C ALA A 481 12.25 15.77 -23.36
N GLU A 482 13.01 16.78 -23.80
CA GLU A 482 14.48 16.84 -23.66
C GLU A 482 14.94 16.83 -22.19
N GLN A 483 14.20 17.52 -21.31
CA GLN A 483 14.51 17.57 -19.89
C GLN A 483 14.24 16.23 -19.19
N SER A 484 13.27 15.46 -19.70
CA SER A 484 12.96 14.10 -19.22
C SER A 484 14.05 13.11 -19.65
N ALA A 485 14.54 13.19 -20.89
CA ALA A 485 15.66 12.37 -21.36
C ALA A 485 16.99 12.68 -20.62
N LEU A 486 17.23 13.96 -20.30
CA LEU A 486 18.36 14.35 -19.45
C LEU A 486 18.20 13.81 -18.02
N LEU A 487 16.98 13.83 -17.46
CA LEU A 487 16.69 13.27 -16.14
C LEU A 487 16.94 11.75 -16.10
N GLU A 488 16.46 11.00 -17.09
CA GLU A 488 16.71 9.56 -17.23
C GLU A 488 18.22 9.26 -17.19
N THR A 489 19.00 9.97 -18.02
CA THR A 489 20.47 9.85 -18.06
C THR A 489 21.12 10.14 -16.70
N ARG A 490 20.61 11.12 -15.94
CA ARG A 490 21.13 11.47 -14.60
C ARG A 490 20.71 10.46 -13.53
N ALA A 491 19.51 9.88 -13.63
CA ALA A 491 19.07 8.78 -12.76
C ALA A 491 19.95 7.54 -12.97
N HIS A 492 20.30 7.21 -14.22
CA HIS A 492 21.27 6.16 -14.55
C HIS A 492 22.66 6.39 -13.95
N GLN A 493 23.16 7.63 -13.98
CA GLN A 493 24.44 7.99 -13.33
C GLN A 493 24.38 7.89 -11.81
N ALA A 494 23.29 8.35 -11.18
CA ALA A 494 23.10 8.25 -9.74
C ALA A 494 23.02 6.79 -9.27
N ALA A 495 22.21 5.96 -9.93
CA ALA A 495 22.07 4.54 -9.60
C ALA A 495 23.40 3.77 -9.72
N ALA A 496 24.26 4.12 -10.69
CA ALA A 496 25.56 3.50 -10.87
C ALA A 496 26.50 3.66 -9.65
N VAL A 497 26.39 4.76 -8.88
CA VAL A 497 27.22 5.00 -7.69
C VAL A 497 26.98 3.97 -6.58
N VAL A 498 25.77 3.41 -6.50
CA VAL A 498 25.38 2.42 -5.48
C VAL A 498 25.92 1.02 -5.81
N MET A 499 26.24 0.75 -7.08
CA MET A 499 26.54 -0.59 -7.60
C MET A 499 27.84 -1.18 -7.03
N LEU A 500 28.92 -0.40 -6.97
CA LEU A 500 30.22 -0.89 -6.51
C LEU A 500 30.21 -1.22 -5.00
N PRO A 501 29.70 -0.37 -4.09
CA PRO A 501 29.54 -0.72 -2.67
C PRO A 501 28.62 -1.92 -2.45
N TRP A 502 27.56 -2.06 -3.25
CA TRP A 502 26.65 -3.20 -3.18
C TRP A 502 27.34 -4.50 -3.61
N LEU A 503 28.06 -4.50 -4.73
CA LEU A 503 28.87 -5.63 -5.20
C LEU A 503 29.90 -6.07 -4.16
N LEU A 504 30.60 -5.13 -3.54
CA LEU A 504 31.55 -5.42 -2.47
C LEU A 504 30.86 -6.07 -1.25
N GLY A 505 29.67 -5.60 -0.87
CA GLY A 505 28.86 -6.21 0.18
C GLY A 505 28.43 -7.65 -0.14
N ASP A 506 27.93 -7.90 -1.35
CA ASP A 506 27.53 -9.24 -1.79
C ASP A 506 28.73 -10.20 -1.85
N LEU A 507 29.88 -9.75 -2.36
CA LEU A 507 31.12 -10.55 -2.38
C LEU A 507 31.62 -10.89 -0.98
N VAL A 508 31.60 -9.94 -0.03
CA VAL A 508 31.98 -10.20 1.37
C VAL A 508 30.99 -11.17 2.04
N ASN A 509 29.69 -11.02 1.77
CA ASN A 509 28.67 -11.92 2.30
C ASN A 509 28.84 -13.36 1.78
N ILE A 510 29.17 -13.54 0.50
CA ILE A 510 29.47 -14.86 -0.09
C ILE A 510 30.80 -15.42 0.44
N ALA A 511 31.81 -14.58 0.67
CA ALA A 511 33.14 -15.02 1.07
C ALA A 511 33.24 -15.44 2.55
N ILE A 512 32.63 -14.69 3.47
CA ILE A 512 32.74 -14.93 4.92
C ILE A 512 31.42 -14.88 5.68
N GLY A 513 30.31 -14.45 5.06
CA GLY A 513 29.02 -14.27 5.73
C GLY A 513 28.98 -13.08 6.69
N SER A 514 28.02 -13.10 7.63
CA SER A 514 27.75 -12.01 8.59
C SER A 514 28.98 -11.68 9.45
N SER A 515 29.53 -10.48 9.31
CA SER A 515 30.88 -10.11 9.78
C SER A 515 31.00 -8.61 10.03
N GLN A 516 32.06 -8.16 10.73
CA GLN A 516 32.26 -6.73 10.97
C GLN A 516 32.56 -5.96 9.68
N LEU A 517 33.20 -6.62 8.72
CA LEU A 517 33.45 -6.14 7.36
C LEU A 517 32.14 -6.01 6.57
N LEU A 518 31.23 -7.00 6.67
CA LEU A 518 29.91 -6.89 6.05
C LEU A 518 29.11 -5.70 6.60
N ASP A 519 29.12 -5.48 7.93
CA ASP A 519 28.49 -4.31 8.55
C ASP A 519 29.06 -2.98 7.98
N VAL A 520 30.37 -2.94 7.65
CA VAL A 520 31.01 -1.78 7.01
C VAL A 520 30.58 -1.63 5.56
N CYS A 521 30.47 -2.72 4.79
CA CYS A 521 29.97 -2.68 3.41
C CYS A 521 28.51 -2.23 3.35
N VAL A 522 27.67 -2.67 4.29
CA VAL A 522 26.27 -2.23 4.47
C VAL A 522 26.21 -0.72 4.72
N GLN A 523 27.01 -0.20 5.66
CA GLN A 523 27.13 1.25 5.92
C GLN A 523 27.62 2.04 4.70
N ALA A 524 28.58 1.49 3.93
CA ALA A 524 29.10 2.10 2.72
C ALA A 524 28.06 2.14 1.58
N ARG A 525 27.25 1.08 1.44
CA ARG A 525 26.12 0.99 0.50
C ARG A 525 25.03 2.02 0.81
N GLU A 526 24.65 2.17 2.07
CA GLU A 526 23.71 3.20 2.53
C GLU A 526 24.23 4.61 2.29
N LEU A 527 25.51 4.88 2.62
CA LEU A 527 26.14 6.17 2.35
C LEU A 527 26.20 6.46 0.83
N ALA A 528 26.47 5.46 0.01
CA ALA A 528 26.48 5.61 -1.46
C ALA A 528 25.08 5.90 -2.02
N ALA A 529 24.04 5.26 -1.51
CA ALA A 529 22.65 5.57 -1.88
C ALA A 529 22.24 7.00 -1.48
N PHE A 530 22.66 7.44 -0.29
CA PHE A 530 22.47 8.82 0.18
C PHE A 530 23.17 9.85 -0.73
N VAL A 531 24.43 9.59 -1.09
CA VAL A 531 25.20 10.43 -2.04
C VAL A 531 24.60 10.40 -3.45
N ALA A 532 24.11 9.24 -3.93
CA ALA A 532 23.43 9.11 -5.21
C ALA A 532 22.17 9.98 -5.31
N ILE A 533 21.37 10.01 -4.24
CA ILE A 533 20.22 10.92 -4.14
C ILE A 533 20.68 12.38 -4.14
N GLY A 534 21.79 12.70 -3.46
CA GLY A 534 22.40 14.04 -3.51
C GLY A 534 22.84 14.48 -4.92
N ILE A 535 23.48 13.58 -5.69
CA ILE A 535 23.83 13.80 -7.11
C ILE A 535 22.59 14.13 -7.93
N LEU A 536 21.56 13.30 -7.79
CA LEU A 536 20.33 13.40 -8.57
C LEU A 536 19.60 14.73 -8.29
N LEU A 537 19.42 15.07 -7.02
CA LEU A 537 18.73 16.29 -6.60
C LEU A 537 19.47 17.56 -7.03
N ARG A 538 20.81 17.52 -7.14
CA ARG A 538 21.61 18.69 -7.53
C ARG A 538 21.29 19.16 -8.96
N THR A 539 20.78 18.28 -9.80
CA THR A 539 20.33 18.63 -11.16
C THR A 539 19.16 19.63 -11.17
N ARG A 540 18.37 19.69 -10.08
CA ARG A 540 17.16 20.51 -9.94
C ARG A 540 17.05 21.16 -8.55
N GLU A 541 18.15 21.74 -8.06
CA GLU A 541 18.20 22.43 -6.76
C GLU A 541 17.10 23.50 -6.59
N GLN A 542 16.74 24.21 -7.67
CA GLN A 542 15.71 25.26 -7.65
C GLN A 542 14.30 24.69 -7.49
N ASP A 543 13.99 23.55 -8.11
CA ASP A 543 12.71 22.87 -7.94
C ASP A 543 12.61 22.27 -6.53
N LEU A 544 13.71 21.73 -5.99
CA LEU A 544 13.76 21.24 -4.60
C LEU A 544 13.47 22.36 -3.58
N VAL A 545 14.11 23.53 -3.73
CA VAL A 545 13.87 24.70 -2.86
C VAL A 545 12.42 25.17 -2.93
N LYS A 546 11.84 25.31 -4.14
CA LYS A 546 10.44 25.71 -4.32
C LYS A 546 9.46 24.67 -3.74
N ALA A 547 9.73 23.39 -3.95
CA ALA A 547 8.93 22.31 -3.37
C ALA A 547 8.95 22.38 -1.83
N LEU A 548 10.10 22.69 -1.21
CA LEU A 548 10.23 22.85 0.24
C LEU A 548 9.53 24.09 0.78
N GLN A 549 9.65 25.24 0.09
CA GLN A 549 8.92 26.48 0.41
C GLN A 549 7.40 26.28 0.33
N SER A 550 6.91 25.37 -0.53
CA SER A 550 5.48 25.02 -0.58
C SER A 550 4.96 24.26 0.66
N VAL A 551 5.87 23.66 1.44
CA VAL A 551 5.58 22.74 2.56
C VAL A 551 5.91 23.36 3.91
N LEU A 552 7.06 24.03 4.04
CA LEU A 552 7.57 24.54 5.31
C LEU A 552 6.95 25.89 5.71
N PRO A 553 7.03 26.28 6.99
CA PRO A 553 6.65 27.62 7.43
C PRO A 553 7.57 28.73 6.84
N PRO A 554 7.02 29.89 6.46
CA PRO A 554 7.76 30.91 5.71
C PRO A 554 8.92 31.57 6.49
N HIS A 555 8.93 31.45 7.82
CA HIS A 555 10.06 31.92 8.63
C HIS A 555 11.34 31.06 8.47
N ILE A 556 11.24 29.87 7.85
CA ILE A 556 12.37 28.96 7.62
C ILE A 556 12.96 29.15 6.20
N ASP A 557 12.23 29.77 5.27
CA ASP A 557 12.65 29.97 3.86
C ASP A 557 14.09 30.54 3.69
N PRO A 558 14.51 31.63 4.39
CA PRO A 558 15.88 32.13 4.26
C PRO A 558 16.95 31.22 4.87
N TRP A 559 16.57 30.24 5.71
CA TRP A 559 17.46 29.18 6.17
C TRP A 559 17.55 28.05 5.13
N VAL A 560 16.41 27.63 4.56
CA VAL A 560 16.34 26.63 3.47
C VAL A 560 17.20 27.05 2.28
N GLU A 561 17.06 28.30 1.80
CA GLU A 561 17.87 28.78 0.67
C GLU A 561 19.37 28.79 0.97
N ARG A 562 19.77 29.21 2.18
CA ARG A 562 21.18 29.27 2.59
C ARG A 562 21.81 27.88 2.72
N VAL A 563 21.06 26.90 3.21
CA VAL A 563 21.51 25.52 3.43
C VAL A 563 21.52 24.69 2.14
N LEU A 564 20.63 24.98 1.19
CA LEU A 564 20.53 24.26 -0.09
C LEU A 564 21.25 24.94 -1.27
N ARG A 565 21.76 26.17 -1.14
CA ARG A 565 22.69 26.75 -2.15
C ARG A 565 24.18 26.59 -1.78
N GLY A 566 24.50 25.95 -0.66
CA GLY A 566 25.86 25.77 -0.17
C GLY A 566 26.61 24.59 -0.79
N GLN A 567 27.94 24.57 -0.65
CA GLN A 567 28.81 23.46 -1.09
C GLN A 567 28.44 22.10 -0.46
N LEU A 568 27.77 22.11 0.70
CA LEU A 568 27.29 20.93 1.43
C LEU A 568 25.97 20.34 0.90
N PHE A 569 25.46 20.78 -0.27
CA PHE A 569 24.22 20.27 -0.89
C PHE A 569 24.12 18.74 -0.92
N TRP A 570 25.24 18.06 -1.16
CA TRP A 570 25.35 16.60 -1.20
C TRP A 570 24.92 15.91 0.10
N LEU A 571 25.01 16.62 1.24
CA LEU A 571 24.56 16.17 2.55
C LEU A 571 23.16 16.72 2.89
N THR A 572 22.90 17.98 2.55
CA THR A 572 21.67 18.69 2.98
C THR A 572 20.47 18.40 2.08
N GLY A 573 20.68 18.19 0.77
CA GLY A 573 19.64 17.88 -0.21
C GLY A 573 18.86 16.59 0.10
N PRO A 574 19.51 15.43 0.34
CA PRO A 574 18.82 14.20 0.70
C PRO A 574 18.03 14.31 2.01
N LEU A 575 18.58 14.97 3.04
CA LEU A 575 17.86 15.23 4.30
C LEU A 575 16.62 16.10 4.07
N ALA A 576 16.70 17.08 3.16
CA ALA A 576 15.58 17.95 2.83
C ALA A 576 14.48 17.23 2.01
N VAL A 577 14.72 16.03 1.47
CA VAL A 577 13.67 15.21 0.83
C VAL A 577 12.77 14.50 1.85
N LEU A 578 13.23 14.25 3.09
CA LEU A 578 12.43 13.61 4.14
C LEU A 578 11.08 14.32 4.43
N PRO A 579 11.00 15.66 4.66
CA PRO A 579 9.72 16.33 4.85
C PRO A 579 8.85 16.32 3.58
N LEU A 580 9.44 16.33 2.38
CA LEU A 580 8.69 16.20 1.12
C LEU A 580 8.06 14.81 0.99
N LEU A 581 8.80 13.74 1.27
CA LEU A 581 8.28 12.37 1.28
C LEU A 581 7.14 12.20 2.30
N ALA A 582 7.28 12.79 3.50
CA ALA A 582 6.21 12.79 4.49
C ALA A 582 4.95 13.50 3.97
N VAL A 583 5.08 14.65 3.31
CA VAL A 583 3.95 15.35 2.67
C VAL A 583 3.39 14.56 1.50
N PHE A 584 4.20 13.90 0.67
CA PHE A 584 3.70 13.06 -0.42
C PHE A 584 2.90 11.87 0.12
N GLY A 585 3.34 11.25 1.22
CA GLY A 585 2.58 10.24 1.96
C GLY A 585 1.25 10.76 2.52
N VAL A 586 1.25 11.92 3.18
CA VAL A 586 0.03 12.55 3.72
C VAL A 586 -0.93 12.99 2.61
N ALA A 587 -0.43 13.60 1.53
CA ALA A 587 -1.24 14.01 0.39
C ALA A 587 -1.87 12.80 -0.33
N PHE A 588 -1.14 11.68 -0.40
CA PHE A 588 -1.67 10.41 -0.89
C PHE A 588 -2.78 9.85 0.03
N VAL A 589 -2.55 9.77 1.34
CA VAL A 589 -3.57 9.33 2.31
C VAL A 589 -4.81 10.23 2.27
N ASN A 590 -4.62 11.56 2.18
CA ASN A 590 -5.71 12.51 2.01
C ASN A 590 -6.47 12.25 0.71
N ARG A 591 -5.78 12.00 -0.42
CA ARG A 591 -6.43 11.69 -1.71
C ARG A 591 -7.20 10.36 -1.69
N ALA A 592 -6.76 9.37 -0.90
CA ALA A 592 -7.51 8.15 -0.65
C ALA A 592 -8.74 8.39 0.25
N MET A 593 -8.62 9.26 1.27
CA MET A 593 -9.66 9.53 2.27
C MET A 593 -10.69 10.59 1.85
N LEU A 594 -10.39 11.48 0.89
CA LEU A 594 -11.30 12.56 0.45
C LEU A 594 -12.62 12.07 -0.14
N ASP A 595 -12.64 10.86 -0.74
CA ASP A 595 -13.84 10.22 -1.25
C ASP A 595 -14.72 9.60 -0.13
N VAL A 596 -14.29 9.66 1.14
CA VAL A 596 -15.01 9.15 2.32
C VAL A 596 -15.81 10.28 2.99
N ASP A 597 -17.13 10.12 3.09
CA ASP A 597 -18.04 11.21 3.48
C ASP A 597 -17.80 11.81 4.87
N TRP A 598 -17.32 11.03 5.85
CA TRP A 598 -16.97 11.57 7.18
C TRP A 598 -15.69 12.40 7.14
N TYR A 599 -14.68 11.96 6.39
CA TYR A 599 -13.41 12.67 6.23
C TYR A 599 -13.63 13.95 5.41
N ARG A 600 -14.43 13.93 4.34
CA ARG A 600 -14.81 15.15 3.58
C ARG A 600 -15.49 16.19 4.49
N LYS A 601 -16.42 15.75 5.35
CA LYS A 601 -17.06 16.63 6.36
C LYS A 601 -16.06 17.18 7.37
N LEU A 602 -15.15 16.35 7.87
CA LEU A 602 -14.09 16.76 8.82
C LEU A 602 -13.13 17.78 8.18
N TYR A 603 -12.65 17.49 6.97
CA TYR A 603 -11.72 18.34 6.22
C TYR A 603 -12.35 19.69 5.89
N ALA A 604 -13.61 19.71 5.42
CA ALA A 604 -14.37 20.93 5.20
C ALA A 604 -14.59 21.74 6.50
N ARG A 605 -14.80 21.07 7.65
CA ARG A 605 -14.95 21.73 8.96
C ARG A 605 -13.63 22.32 9.46
N GLY A 606 -12.51 21.60 9.32
CA GLY A 606 -11.17 22.10 9.62
C GLY A 606 -10.75 23.27 8.72
N PHE A 607 -11.16 23.25 7.45
CA PHE A 607 -10.95 24.35 6.52
C PHE A 607 -11.78 25.59 6.92
N ARG A 608 -13.07 25.42 7.26
CA ARG A 608 -13.92 26.51 7.77
C ARG A 608 -13.35 27.17 9.03
N LEU A 609 -12.79 26.41 9.96
CA LEU A 609 -12.13 26.95 11.17
C LEU A 609 -10.95 27.87 10.82
N ARG A 610 -10.08 27.47 9.88
CA ARG A 610 -8.94 28.29 9.42
C ARG A 610 -9.36 29.55 8.67
N ALA A 611 -10.45 29.46 7.91
CA ALA A 611 -11.04 30.60 7.21
C ALA A 611 -11.76 31.60 8.14
N GLN A 612 -12.28 31.13 9.28
CA GLN A 612 -12.87 32.00 10.28
C GLN A 612 -11.79 32.79 11.05
N THR A 613 -10.62 32.19 11.29
CA THR A 613 -9.50 32.89 11.93
C THR A 613 -8.88 34.00 11.06
N SER A 614 -8.95 33.93 9.72
CA SER A 614 -8.51 35.04 8.85
C SER A 614 -9.56 36.15 8.74
N LYS A 615 -10.86 35.82 8.76
CA LYS A 615 -11.95 36.82 8.73
C LYS A 615 -11.93 37.81 9.91
N ALA A 616 -11.27 37.48 11.03
CA ALA A 616 -11.15 38.35 12.20
C ALA A 616 -10.03 39.40 12.09
N ALA A 617 -9.19 39.37 11.05
CA ALA A 617 -8.01 40.22 10.92
C ALA A 617 -8.19 41.46 10.04
N GLU A 618 -9.25 41.52 9.23
CA GLU A 618 -9.47 42.58 8.23
C GLU A 618 -10.92 43.07 8.23
N SER A 619 -11.15 44.25 8.82
CA SER A 619 -12.43 44.96 8.78
C SER A 619 -12.24 46.48 8.86
N THR A 620 -11.93 47.09 7.72
CA THR A 620 -12.01 48.55 7.50
C THR A 620 -12.55 48.78 6.09
N GLU A 621 -13.85 48.56 5.90
CA GLU A 621 -14.54 48.77 4.62
C GLU A 621 -14.93 50.26 4.48
N SER A 622 -14.88 50.81 3.25
CA SER A 622 -15.06 52.24 2.96
C SER A 622 -16.41 52.50 2.29
N GLU A 623 -17.09 53.61 2.65
CA GLU A 623 -18.41 53.98 2.09
C GLU A 623 -18.45 54.00 0.56
N ALA A 624 -17.33 54.36 -0.07
CA ALA A 624 -17.20 54.39 -1.53
C ALA A 624 -17.21 52.99 -2.18
N ASP A 625 -16.88 51.94 -1.43
CA ASP A 625 -16.87 50.55 -1.91
C ASP A 625 -18.24 49.87 -1.71
N GLU A 626 -19.02 50.24 -0.69
CA GLU A 626 -20.43 49.83 -0.56
C GLU A 626 -21.27 50.32 -1.75
N LEU A 627 -21.09 51.58 -2.16
CA LEU A 627 -21.74 52.16 -3.34
C LEU A 627 -21.40 51.41 -4.64
N ARG A 628 -20.14 50.98 -4.80
CA ARG A 628 -19.73 50.16 -5.97
C ARG A 628 -20.31 48.75 -5.92
N LEU A 629 -20.46 48.18 -4.72
CA LEU A 629 -21.06 46.87 -4.53
C LEU A 629 -22.57 46.90 -4.83
N SER A 630 -23.27 47.99 -4.51
CA SER A 630 -24.70 48.13 -4.85
C SER A 630 -24.93 48.18 -6.36
N ASP A 631 -24.10 48.93 -7.11
CA ASP A 631 -24.10 48.94 -8.59
C ASP A 631 -23.85 47.54 -9.19
N TYR A 632 -22.98 46.73 -8.56
CA TYR A 632 -22.75 45.34 -8.97
C TYR A 632 -23.98 44.46 -8.69
N ASN A 633 -24.59 44.59 -7.51
CA ASN A 633 -25.67 43.74 -7.04
C ASN A 633 -26.94 43.82 -7.90
N ARG A 634 -27.22 44.98 -8.53
CA ARG A 634 -28.34 45.17 -9.47
C ARG A 634 -28.42 44.09 -10.57
N TRP A 635 -27.28 43.58 -11.06
CA TRP A 635 -27.24 42.51 -12.07
C TRP A 635 -27.63 41.12 -11.54
N PHE A 636 -27.70 40.95 -10.22
CA PHE A 636 -27.94 39.69 -9.52
C PHE A 636 -29.30 39.68 -8.78
N GLU A 637 -30.02 40.81 -8.77
CA GLU A 637 -31.36 40.92 -8.20
C GLU A 637 -32.43 40.14 -8.99
N PRO A 638 -33.56 39.78 -8.34
CA PRO A 638 -34.68 39.09 -8.99
C PRO A 638 -35.39 39.94 -10.04
N ASP A 639 -35.51 41.26 -9.85
CA ASP A 639 -36.34 42.10 -10.74
C ASP A 639 -35.64 42.40 -12.09
N SER A 640 -34.32 42.16 -12.18
CA SER A 640 -33.55 42.22 -13.45
C SER A 640 -33.84 41.04 -14.40
N LEU A 641 -34.81 40.17 -14.08
CA LEU A 641 -35.18 38.99 -14.89
C LEU A 641 -35.58 39.31 -16.33
N ALA A 642 -36.12 40.50 -16.60
CA ALA A 642 -36.49 40.91 -17.96
C ALA A 642 -35.28 41.23 -18.86
N GLU A 643 -34.14 41.61 -18.27
CA GLU A 643 -32.96 42.08 -19.00
C GLU A 643 -31.81 41.05 -19.02
N GLY A 644 -31.66 40.26 -17.94
CA GLY A 644 -30.53 39.36 -17.72
C GLY A 644 -30.36 38.25 -18.76
N PRO A 645 -29.15 37.68 -18.92
CA PRO A 645 -28.94 36.52 -19.78
C PRO A 645 -29.55 35.26 -19.15
N LEU A 646 -30.54 34.67 -19.80
CA LEU A 646 -31.09 33.37 -19.40
C LEU A 646 -30.16 32.23 -19.82
N ILE A 647 -30.10 31.19 -19.00
CA ILE A 647 -29.39 29.94 -19.27
C ILE A 647 -30.46 28.89 -19.58
N ASP A 648 -30.41 28.31 -20.77
CA ASP A 648 -31.26 27.17 -21.09
C ASP A 648 -30.80 25.94 -20.28
N THR A 649 -31.76 25.30 -19.62
CA THR A 649 -31.58 24.08 -18.83
C THR A 649 -32.22 22.86 -19.48
N GLY A 650 -32.84 23.03 -20.65
CA GLY A 650 -33.69 22.05 -21.32
C GLY A 650 -35.12 21.99 -20.75
N LEU A 651 -35.46 22.79 -19.73
CA LEU A 651 -36.80 22.77 -19.15
C LEU A 651 -37.87 23.26 -20.14
N GLY A 652 -37.54 24.25 -20.99
CA GLY A 652 -38.46 24.73 -22.03
C GLY A 652 -38.72 23.69 -23.11
N ALA A 653 -37.66 23.10 -23.64
CA ALA A 653 -37.75 21.96 -24.56
C ALA A 653 -38.61 20.84 -23.95
N ALA A 654 -38.38 20.45 -22.70
CA ALA A 654 -39.15 19.39 -22.04
C ALA A 654 -40.65 19.74 -21.87
N ILE A 655 -41.01 21.01 -21.69
CA ILE A 655 -42.42 21.45 -21.68
C ILE A 655 -43.01 21.38 -23.09
N ILE A 656 -42.31 21.91 -24.09
CA ILE A 656 -42.75 21.89 -25.50
C ILE A 656 -42.91 20.43 -25.99
N ASP A 657 -41.96 19.55 -25.70
CA ASP A 657 -42.02 18.12 -26.00
C ASP A 657 -43.22 17.45 -25.33
N SER A 658 -43.50 17.80 -24.06
CA SER A 658 -44.66 17.29 -23.31
C SER A 658 -46.00 17.78 -23.88
N MET A 659 -46.02 18.96 -24.52
CA MET A 659 -47.17 19.56 -25.18
C MET A 659 -47.31 19.14 -26.65
N SER A 660 -46.22 18.67 -27.27
CA SER A 660 -46.16 18.33 -28.70
C SER A 660 -47.24 17.34 -29.20
N PRO A 661 -47.75 16.36 -28.42
CA PRO A 661 -48.82 15.49 -28.89
C PRO A 661 -50.17 16.20 -29.00
N TRP A 662 -50.43 17.20 -28.14
CA TRP A 662 -51.64 18.05 -28.22
C TRP A 662 -51.49 19.08 -29.34
N LEU A 663 -50.33 19.73 -29.46
CA LEU A 663 -50.02 20.66 -30.56
C LEU A 663 -50.09 19.99 -31.96
N ALA A 664 -49.92 18.67 -32.03
CA ALA A 664 -50.01 17.87 -33.25
C ALA A 664 -51.37 17.17 -33.44
N ASP A 665 -52.36 17.45 -32.60
CA ASP A 665 -53.71 16.85 -32.60
C ASP A 665 -53.71 15.30 -32.55
N LYS A 666 -52.80 14.73 -31.74
CA LYS A 666 -52.61 13.28 -31.55
C LYS A 666 -53.05 12.77 -30.19
N SER A 667 -53.54 13.65 -29.31
CA SER A 667 -53.77 13.34 -27.90
C SER A 667 -54.80 14.29 -27.28
N GLU A 668 -55.85 13.72 -26.69
CA GLU A 668 -56.85 14.45 -25.88
C GLU A 668 -56.30 14.88 -24.50
N GLU A 669 -55.10 14.44 -24.10
CA GLU A 669 -54.46 14.91 -22.85
C GLU A 669 -54.12 16.40 -22.91
N ASN A 670 -54.91 17.20 -22.19
CA ASN A 670 -54.88 18.66 -22.25
C ASN A 670 -54.21 19.34 -21.03
N THR A 671 -53.57 18.58 -20.12
CA THR A 671 -53.08 19.13 -18.84
C THR A 671 -51.66 18.66 -18.53
N LEU A 672 -50.81 19.62 -18.12
CA LEU A 672 -49.44 19.41 -17.67
C LEU A 672 -49.20 20.14 -16.35
N VAL A 673 -48.71 19.43 -15.34
CA VAL A 673 -48.31 20.03 -14.06
C VAL A 673 -46.79 20.19 -14.01
N LEU A 674 -46.31 21.42 -13.94
CA LEU A 674 -44.92 21.74 -13.67
C LEU A 674 -44.70 21.94 -12.17
N THR A 675 -43.91 21.07 -11.56
CA THR A 675 -43.50 21.21 -10.15
C THR A 675 -42.01 21.46 -10.01
N GLY A 676 -41.63 22.24 -9.01
CA GLY A 676 -40.24 22.46 -8.66
C GLY A 676 -40.12 23.28 -7.37
N GLU A 677 -38.92 23.31 -6.79
CA GLU A 677 -38.65 24.12 -5.60
C GLU A 677 -38.80 25.63 -5.87
N ARG A 678 -39.01 26.41 -4.82
CA ARG A 678 -38.98 27.88 -4.93
C ARG A 678 -37.59 28.36 -5.33
N GLY A 679 -37.51 29.22 -6.34
CA GLY A 679 -36.24 29.74 -6.85
C GLY A 679 -35.51 28.85 -7.87
N ILE A 680 -36.09 27.72 -8.30
CA ILE A 680 -35.50 26.84 -9.34
C ILE A 680 -35.53 27.44 -10.78
N GLY A 681 -36.22 28.58 -10.96
CA GLY A 681 -36.32 29.29 -12.24
C GLY A 681 -37.65 29.11 -13.00
N LYS A 682 -38.70 28.55 -12.38
CA LYS A 682 -40.01 28.29 -13.04
C LYS A 682 -40.59 29.53 -13.72
N SER A 683 -40.93 30.58 -12.96
CA SER A 683 -41.57 31.79 -13.50
C SER A 683 -40.69 32.52 -14.53
N SER A 684 -39.36 32.55 -14.32
CA SER A 684 -38.39 33.07 -15.29
C SER A 684 -38.43 32.31 -16.63
N MET A 685 -38.64 31.00 -16.57
CA MET A 685 -38.77 30.14 -17.74
C MET A 685 -40.13 30.33 -18.42
N LEU A 686 -41.24 30.45 -17.68
CA LEU A 686 -42.57 30.71 -18.24
C LEU A 686 -42.62 32.00 -19.07
N LEU A 687 -41.95 33.07 -18.60
CA LEU A 687 -41.84 34.34 -19.32
C LEU A 687 -41.09 34.21 -20.67
N GLN A 688 -40.19 33.25 -20.80
CA GLN A 688 -39.56 32.91 -22.08
C GLN A 688 -40.48 32.01 -22.91
N LEU A 689 -41.12 31.01 -22.29
CA LEU A 689 -42.03 30.08 -22.96
C LEU A 689 -43.17 30.79 -23.67
N GLY A 690 -43.82 31.78 -23.02
CA GLY A 690 -44.90 32.55 -23.62
C GLY A 690 -44.45 33.23 -24.92
N LYS A 691 -43.32 33.96 -24.88
CA LYS A 691 -42.74 34.63 -26.05
C LYS A 691 -42.31 33.66 -27.15
N GLU A 692 -41.82 32.47 -26.79
CA GLU A 692 -41.42 31.44 -27.73
C GLU A 692 -42.62 30.77 -28.40
N LEU A 693 -43.68 30.49 -27.65
CA LEU A 693 -44.95 29.96 -28.15
C LEU A 693 -45.65 30.96 -29.08
N GLU A 694 -45.79 32.23 -28.66
CA GLU A 694 -46.37 33.30 -29.48
C GLU A 694 -45.63 33.46 -30.82
N LYS A 695 -44.29 33.32 -30.82
CA LYS A 695 -43.46 33.46 -32.01
C LYS A 695 -43.53 32.23 -32.93
N ASN A 696 -43.50 31.02 -32.36
CA ASN A 696 -43.43 29.78 -33.13
C ASN A 696 -44.81 29.27 -33.57
N TYR A 697 -45.87 29.62 -32.84
CA TYR A 697 -47.24 29.17 -33.07
C TYR A 697 -48.25 30.33 -33.08
N PRO A 698 -48.22 31.22 -34.10
CA PRO A 698 -49.05 32.44 -34.14
C PRO A 698 -50.57 32.19 -34.21
N GLY A 699 -51.00 30.94 -34.41
CA GLY A 699 -52.41 30.53 -34.34
C GLY A 699 -52.89 30.09 -32.96
N ILE A 700 -52.04 30.12 -31.93
CA ILE A 700 -52.36 29.67 -30.57
C ILE A 700 -52.32 30.87 -29.61
N ARG A 701 -53.37 31.05 -28.81
CA ARG A 701 -53.47 32.14 -27.83
C ARG A 701 -52.83 31.72 -26.51
N VAL A 702 -51.75 32.38 -26.09
CA VAL A 702 -51.16 32.17 -24.77
C VAL A 702 -51.86 33.05 -23.74
N LEU A 703 -52.30 32.47 -22.63
CA LEU A 703 -52.98 33.15 -21.52
C LEU A 703 -52.23 32.83 -20.22
N GLN A 704 -51.46 33.78 -19.70
CA GLN A 704 -50.71 33.60 -18.45
C GLN A 704 -51.39 34.36 -17.30
N LEU A 705 -51.58 33.66 -16.17
CA LEU A 705 -52.16 34.18 -14.94
C LEU A 705 -51.27 33.80 -13.75
N GLU A 706 -50.86 34.77 -12.96
CA GLU A 706 -50.35 34.52 -11.60
C GLU A 706 -51.53 34.40 -10.64
N VAL A 707 -51.70 33.25 -10.00
CA VAL A 707 -52.84 32.95 -9.14
C VAL A 707 -52.76 33.76 -7.84
N PRO A 708 -53.77 34.60 -7.52
CA PRO A 708 -53.81 35.33 -6.25
C PRO A 708 -53.81 34.38 -5.05
N ALA A 709 -53.10 34.77 -4.01
CA ALA A 709 -52.97 33.95 -2.81
C ALA A 709 -54.31 33.79 -2.08
N LYS A 710 -54.73 32.53 -1.91
CA LYS A 710 -55.92 32.05 -1.16
C LYS A 710 -57.27 32.23 -1.86
N THR A 711 -57.26 32.13 -3.18
CA THR A 711 -58.46 31.91 -4.04
C THR A 711 -59.07 30.52 -3.75
N THR A 712 -59.75 30.40 -2.60
CA THR A 712 -60.16 29.11 -2.00
C THR A 712 -61.63 28.79 -2.15
N SER A 713 -62.50 29.75 -2.49
CA SER A 713 -63.92 29.50 -2.77
C SER A 713 -64.13 29.12 -4.24
N PRO A 714 -65.07 28.20 -4.54
CA PRO A 714 -65.40 27.82 -5.92
C PRO A 714 -65.79 29.00 -6.82
N GLU A 715 -66.54 29.96 -6.29
CA GLU A 715 -66.98 31.16 -6.99
C GLU A 715 -65.81 32.06 -7.40
N ALA A 716 -64.83 32.28 -6.51
CA ALA A 716 -63.65 33.08 -6.83
C ALA A 716 -62.76 32.41 -7.88
N VAL A 717 -62.65 31.08 -7.87
CA VAL A 717 -61.94 30.33 -8.92
C VAL A 717 -62.66 30.44 -10.27
N ARG A 718 -64.00 30.33 -10.27
CA ARG A 718 -64.83 30.50 -11.48
C ARG A 718 -64.74 31.92 -12.06
N SER A 719 -64.80 32.96 -11.23
CA SER A 719 -64.62 34.35 -11.68
C SER A 719 -63.24 34.57 -12.29
N LEU A 720 -62.19 34.18 -11.55
CA LEU A 720 -60.79 34.39 -11.96
C LEU A 720 -60.45 33.69 -13.29
N ILE A 721 -60.90 32.45 -13.47
CA ILE A 721 -60.67 31.69 -14.71
C ILE A 721 -61.62 32.15 -15.82
N GLY A 722 -62.87 32.52 -15.48
CA GLY A 722 -63.86 33.03 -16.43
C GLY A 722 -63.44 34.37 -17.04
N GLU A 723 -62.90 35.28 -16.23
CA GLU A 723 -62.31 36.55 -16.68
C GLU A 723 -61.10 36.31 -17.61
N LEU A 724 -60.18 35.41 -17.25
CA LEU A 724 -59.02 35.06 -18.07
C LEU A 724 -59.43 34.49 -19.44
N LEU A 725 -60.46 33.64 -19.46
CA LEU A 725 -60.93 32.96 -20.66
C LEU A 725 -61.94 33.78 -21.48
N GLY A 726 -62.60 34.78 -20.89
CA GLY A 726 -63.72 35.49 -21.48
C GLY A 726 -65.00 34.66 -21.56
N THR A 727 -65.35 33.91 -20.51
CA THR A 727 -66.51 33.00 -20.48
C THR A 727 -67.09 32.94 -19.07
N ASP A 728 -68.42 33.06 -18.94
CA ASP A 728 -69.10 32.86 -17.65
C ASP A 728 -69.06 31.38 -17.25
N LEU A 729 -68.50 31.09 -16.08
CA LEU A 729 -68.36 29.75 -15.53
C LEU A 729 -69.40 29.44 -14.43
N GLY A 730 -70.54 30.13 -14.43
CA GLY A 730 -71.67 29.88 -13.51
C GLY A 730 -72.10 28.41 -13.46
N GLU A 731 -72.25 27.74 -14.61
CA GLU A 731 -72.56 26.29 -14.69
C GLU A 731 -71.33 25.38 -14.41
N GLY A 732 -70.16 25.94 -14.12
CA GLY A 732 -68.93 25.18 -13.91
C GLY A 732 -68.38 24.56 -15.20
N PRO A 733 -67.84 23.32 -15.17
CA PRO A 733 -67.18 22.70 -16.33
C PRO A 733 -68.07 22.56 -17.57
N ALA A 734 -69.39 22.47 -17.41
CA ALA A 734 -70.33 22.36 -18.52
C ALA A 734 -70.35 23.61 -19.42
N ALA A 735 -70.24 24.81 -18.84
CA ALA A 735 -70.13 26.05 -19.61
C ALA A 735 -68.83 26.09 -20.44
N LEU A 736 -67.74 25.58 -19.88
CA LEU A 736 -66.45 25.54 -20.57
C LEU A 736 -66.47 24.60 -21.78
N VAL A 737 -67.08 23.41 -21.66
CA VAL A 737 -67.25 22.48 -22.78
C VAL A 737 -68.16 23.05 -23.88
N LYS A 738 -69.25 23.74 -23.52
CA LYS A 738 -70.12 24.43 -24.49
C LYS A 738 -69.35 25.47 -25.31
N ALA A 739 -68.45 26.21 -24.67
CA ALA A 739 -67.68 27.28 -25.30
C ALA A 739 -66.38 26.80 -26.01
N ASP A 740 -66.00 25.53 -25.87
CA ASP A 740 -64.73 25.02 -26.42
C ASP A 740 -64.75 24.90 -27.95
N ALA A 741 -65.89 24.50 -28.54
CA ALA A 741 -66.01 24.24 -29.97
C ALA A 741 -65.82 25.49 -30.86
N GLU A 742 -66.13 26.69 -30.34
CA GLU A 742 -65.97 27.97 -31.04
C GLU A 742 -64.67 28.70 -30.68
N ARG A 743 -63.87 28.12 -29.77
CA ARG A 743 -62.67 28.75 -29.19
C ARG A 743 -61.42 28.43 -30.01
N GLN A 744 -60.57 29.45 -30.21
CA GLN A 744 -59.23 29.26 -30.76
C GLN A 744 -58.33 28.50 -29.77
N PRO A 745 -57.47 27.56 -30.25
CA PRO A 745 -56.52 26.84 -29.41
C PRO A 745 -55.76 27.78 -28.46
N SER A 746 -55.92 27.54 -27.16
CA SER A 746 -55.48 28.42 -26.08
C SER A 746 -54.59 27.64 -25.09
N ILE A 747 -53.41 28.18 -24.76
CA ILE A 747 -52.54 27.63 -23.70
C ILE A 747 -52.72 28.49 -22.45
N VAL A 748 -53.27 27.90 -21.38
CA VAL A 748 -53.55 28.57 -20.11
C VAL A 748 -52.47 28.22 -19.09
N ILE A 749 -51.62 29.19 -18.77
CA ILE A 749 -50.52 29.05 -17.81
C ILE A 749 -50.96 29.62 -16.46
N LEU A 750 -51.10 28.75 -15.45
CA LEU A 750 -51.46 29.12 -14.08
C LEU A 750 -50.21 29.05 -13.19
N ASP A 751 -49.53 30.18 -12.97
CA ASP A 751 -48.39 30.25 -12.04
C ASP A 751 -48.85 30.45 -10.59
N ASN A 752 -48.03 29.99 -9.65
CA ASN A 752 -48.33 30.01 -8.20
C ASN A 752 -49.65 29.31 -7.82
N ALA A 753 -50.01 28.21 -8.50
CA ALA A 753 -51.25 27.44 -8.27
C ALA A 753 -51.44 26.89 -6.84
N HIS A 754 -50.41 26.95 -5.99
CA HIS A 754 -50.53 26.75 -4.54
C HIS A 754 -51.41 27.81 -3.84
N GLY A 755 -51.76 28.90 -4.53
CA GLY A 755 -52.73 29.91 -4.10
C GLY A 755 -54.18 29.41 -4.05
N PHE A 756 -54.54 28.36 -4.79
CA PHE A 756 -55.91 27.81 -4.84
C PHE A 756 -56.32 27.00 -3.60
N PHE A 757 -55.43 26.80 -2.62
CA PHE A 757 -55.76 26.04 -1.41
C PHE A 757 -55.15 26.61 -0.12
N LEU A 758 -55.80 26.25 0.99
CA LEU A 758 -55.41 26.51 2.36
C LEU A 758 -55.64 25.22 3.17
N ARG A 759 -54.67 24.82 4.00
CA ARG A 759 -54.76 23.62 4.84
C ARG A 759 -55.70 23.88 6.04
N ARG A 760 -57.00 24.00 5.77
CA ARG A 760 -58.09 24.09 6.74
C ARG A 760 -59.32 23.35 6.21
N VAL A 761 -60.30 23.08 7.06
CA VAL A 761 -61.62 22.58 6.63
C VAL A 761 -62.26 23.59 5.67
N GLY A 762 -62.79 23.13 4.52
CA GLY A 762 -63.30 23.98 3.44
C GLY A 762 -62.23 24.83 2.72
N GLY A 763 -60.94 24.62 2.99
CA GLY A 763 -59.84 25.34 2.35
C GLY A 763 -59.33 24.70 1.06
N LEU A 764 -59.90 23.57 0.63
CA LEU A 764 -59.46 22.79 -0.53
C LEU A 764 -60.39 22.95 -1.74
N ASP A 765 -61.54 23.57 -1.55
CA ASP A 765 -62.67 23.58 -2.49
C ASP A 765 -62.31 24.35 -3.78
N GLY A 766 -61.47 25.38 -3.70
CA GLY A 766 -60.88 26.06 -4.85
C GLY A 766 -60.00 25.14 -5.71
N TRP A 767 -59.18 24.29 -5.10
CA TRP A 767 -58.40 23.28 -5.83
C TRP A 767 -59.29 22.19 -6.44
N GLN A 768 -60.33 21.74 -5.73
CA GLN A 768 -61.32 20.82 -6.30
C GLN A 768 -62.06 21.44 -7.50
N THR A 769 -62.36 22.73 -7.44
CA THR A 769 -62.98 23.47 -8.55
C THR A 769 -62.05 23.55 -9.75
N LEU A 770 -60.76 23.81 -9.54
CA LEU A 770 -59.74 23.74 -10.60
C LEU A 770 -59.67 22.34 -11.22
N LEU A 771 -59.59 21.28 -10.41
CA LEU A 771 -59.58 19.89 -10.90
C LEU A 771 -60.81 19.57 -11.75
N GLY A 772 -61.99 20.05 -11.36
CA GLY A 772 -63.22 19.89 -12.14
C GLY A 772 -63.16 20.58 -13.51
N LEU A 773 -62.47 21.72 -13.62
CA LEU A 773 -62.28 22.44 -14.88
C LEU A 773 -61.20 21.79 -15.77
N THR A 774 -60.11 21.28 -15.19
CA THR A 774 -59.03 20.62 -15.95
C THR A 774 -59.42 19.24 -16.45
N ASN A 775 -60.28 18.52 -15.71
CA ASN A 775 -60.78 17.20 -16.10
C ASN A 775 -61.92 17.25 -17.14
N ALA A 776 -62.33 18.45 -17.58
CA ALA A 776 -63.26 18.60 -18.69
C ALA A 776 -62.60 18.15 -20.01
N ARG A 777 -63.36 17.47 -20.87
CA ARG A 777 -62.92 17.14 -22.23
C ARG A 777 -62.96 18.41 -23.08
N LEU A 778 -61.78 18.96 -23.34
CA LEU A 778 -61.56 20.19 -24.09
C LEU A 778 -60.53 19.90 -25.17
N ALA A 779 -60.83 20.21 -26.42
CA ALA A 779 -59.89 20.12 -27.52
C ALA A 779 -59.04 21.39 -27.61
N ASN A 780 -59.65 22.56 -27.41
CA ASN A 780 -59.04 23.86 -27.71
C ASN A 780 -58.40 24.56 -26.49
N ILE A 781 -58.29 23.91 -25.34
CA ILE A 781 -57.64 24.48 -24.14
C ILE A 781 -56.60 23.51 -23.59
N PHE A 782 -55.35 23.98 -23.45
CA PHE A 782 -54.28 23.26 -22.75
C PHE A 782 -53.89 23.95 -21.44
N TRP A 783 -53.89 23.22 -20.32
CA TRP A 783 -53.59 23.71 -18.99
C TRP A 783 -52.13 23.43 -18.60
N LEU A 784 -51.34 24.49 -18.35
CA LEU A 784 -50.02 24.40 -17.72
C LEU A 784 -50.10 24.92 -16.28
N ILE A 785 -50.15 24.01 -15.31
CA ILE A 785 -50.33 24.33 -13.89
C ILE A 785 -48.97 24.31 -13.20
N VAL A 786 -48.55 25.43 -12.61
CA VAL A 786 -47.23 25.57 -11.98
C VAL A 786 -47.35 25.69 -10.47
N ILE A 787 -46.71 24.75 -9.77
CA ILE A 787 -46.88 24.56 -8.33
C ILE A 787 -45.55 24.23 -7.62
N ASN A 788 -45.48 24.48 -6.32
CA ASN A 788 -44.34 24.10 -5.50
C ASN A 788 -44.41 22.61 -5.14
N ASN A 789 -43.24 21.94 -5.07
CA ASN A 789 -43.11 20.53 -4.69
C ASN A 789 -43.88 20.16 -3.43
N GLN A 790 -43.71 20.95 -2.36
CA GLN A 790 -44.28 20.65 -1.05
C GLN A 790 -45.81 20.80 -1.05
N SER A 791 -46.32 21.76 -1.82
CA SER A 791 -47.75 21.94 -2.06
C SER A 791 -48.33 20.75 -2.85
N LEU A 792 -47.66 20.32 -3.92
CA LEU A 792 -48.07 19.17 -4.73
C LEU A 792 -48.06 17.87 -3.91
N ALA A 793 -47.02 17.65 -3.10
CA ALA A 793 -46.88 16.47 -2.26
C ALA A 793 -47.95 16.43 -1.15
N TYR A 794 -48.28 17.57 -0.56
CA TYR A 794 -49.43 17.69 0.36
C TYR A 794 -50.74 17.32 -0.34
N LEU A 795 -51.03 17.91 -1.51
CA LEU A 795 -52.27 17.67 -2.25
C LEU A 795 -52.40 16.20 -2.69
N GLY A 796 -51.34 15.58 -3.21
CA GLY A 796 -51.33 14.16 -3.55
C GLY A 796 -51.60 13.24 -2.35
N ASN A 797 -51.07 13.59 -1.17
CA ASN A 797 -51.31 12.84 0.07
C ASN A 797 -52.74 13.00 0.61
N VAL A 798 -53.41 14.12 0.36
CA VAL A 798 -54.81 14.37 0.74
C VAL A 798 -55.78 13.69 -0.23
N PHE A 799 -55.57 13.85 -1.54
CA PHE A 799 -56.52 13.39 -2.56
C PHE A 799 -56.32 11.94 -3.02
N ARG A 800 -55.13 11.34 -2.79
CA ARG A 800 -54.74 9.91 -3.02
C ARG A 800 -55.24 9.21 -4.29
N ARG A 801 -56.54 8.92 -4.38
CA ARG A 801 -57.20 8.21 -5.50
C ARG A 801 -57.75 9.16 -6.57
N ASP A 802 -58.06 10.39 -6.22
CA ASP A 802 -58.70 11.38 -7.11
C ASP A 802 -57.68 12.31 -7.80
N TYR A 803 -56.38 12.04 -7.63
CA TYR A 803 -55.30 12.88 -8.15
C TYR A 803 -54.92 12.46 -9.59
N GLN A 804 -55.65 13.01 -10.57
CA GLN A 804 -55.71 12.48 -11.95
C GLN A 804 -54.76 13.16 -12.97
N PHE A 805 -53.75 13.92 -12.55
CA PHE A 805 -52.77 14.49 -13.49
C PHE A 805 -51.85 13.40 -14.06
N SER A 806 -52.07 13.02 -15.32
CA SER A 806 -51.25 12.02 -16.01
C SER A 806 -49.82 12.50 -16.29
N ARG A 807 -49.63 13.80 -16.56
CA ARG A 807 -48.32 14.43 -16.85
C ARG A 807 -47.89 15.38 -15.74
N ILE A 808 -46.86 14.99 -15.00
CA ILE A 808 -46.19 15.81 -13.98
C ILE A 808 -44.71 15.95 -14.33
N LEU A 809 -44.31 17.14 -14.79
CA LEU A 809 -42.92 17.47 -15.07
C LEU A 809 -42.26 18.06 -13.82
N ARG A 810 -41.17 17.43 -13.35
CA ARG A 810 -40.38 17.91 -12.20
C ARG A 810 -39.16 18.69 -12.68
N ALA A 811 -39.06 19.98 -12.32
CA ALA A 811 -37.89 20.79 -12.61
C ALA A 811 -36.66 20.25 -11.86
N ARG A 812 -35.62 19.87 -12.60
CA ARG A 812 -34.38 19.33 -12.05
C ARG A 812 -33.54 20.39 -11.32
N PRO A 813 -32.74 20.01 -10.30
CA PRO A 813 -31.66 20.83 -9.80
C PRO A 813 -30.69 21.25 -10.92
N TRP A 814 -30.18 22.49 -10.86
CA TRP A 814 -29.19 22.98 -11.80
C TRP A 814 -27.81 22.35 -11.53
N THR A 815 -27.05 22.08 -12.58
CA THR A 815 -25.68 21.57 -12.47
C THR A 815 -24.70 22.67 -12.04
N GLN A 816 -23.52 22.28 -11.53
CA GLN A 816 -22.44 23.22 -11.19
C GLN A 816 -22.05 24.11 -12.38
N ASN A 817 -22.07 23.56 -13.60
CA ASN A 817 -21.73 24.29 -14.83
C ASN A 817 -22.83 25.27 -15.26
N GLU A 818 -24.11 24.94 -15.04
CA GLU A 818 -25.24 25.85 -15.30
C GLU A 818 -25.22 27.03 -14.33
N ILE A 819 -25.01 26.78 -13.04
CA ILE A 819 -24.88 27.84 -12.02
C ILE A 819 -23.65 28.71 -12.26
N ARG A 820 -22.50 28.13 -12.63
CA ARG A 820 -21.32 28.90 -13.05
C ARG A 820 -21.64 29.76 -14.26
N SER A 821 -22.29 29.20 -15.27
CA SER A 821 -22.69 29.94 -16.48
C SER A 821 -23.63 31.10 -16.17
N LEU A 822 -24.61 30.91 -15.27
CA LEU A 822 -25.55 31.95 -14.82
C LEU A 822 -24.84 33.13 -14.13
N ILE A 823 -23.93 32.82 -13.20
CA ILE A 823 -23.21 33.85 -12.43
C ILE A 823 -22.19 34.56 -13.33
N MET A 824 -21.46 33.81 -14.16
CA MET A 824 -20.46 34.39 -15.07
C MET A 824 -21.08 35.18 -16.23
N SER A 825 -22.26 34.81 -16.72
CA SER A 825 -22.96 35.58 -17.77
C SER A 825 -23.50 36.91 -17.24
N ARG A 826 -24.06 36.94 -16.02
CA ARG A 826 -24.41 38.18 -15.31
C ARG A 826 -23.17 39.01 -15.00
N HIS A 827 -22.10 38.41 -14.48
CA HIS A 827 -20.84 39.11 -14.20
C HIS A 827 -20.22 39.75 -15.46
N LYS A 828 -20.25 39.11 -16.63
CA LYS A 828 -19.74 39.68 -17.89
C LYS A 828 -20.40 41.00 -18.30
N ARG A 829 -21.59 41.32 -17.78
CA ARG A 829 -22.25 42.62 -17.99
C ARG A 829 -21.84 43.69 -16.98
N SER A 830 -21.36 43.27 -15.81
CA SER A 830 -20.69 44.17 -14.86
C SER A 830 -19.33 44.59 -15.44
N ARG A 831 -18.89 45.83 -15.19
CA ARG A 831 -17.56 46.32 -15.62
C ARG A 831 -16.43 45.97 -14.64
N PHE A 832 -16.75 45.23 -13.58
CA PHE A 832 -15.83 44.86 -12.51
C PHE A 832 -14.92 43.68 -12.90
N ARG A 833 -13.81 43.52 -12.19
CA ARG A 833 -12.92 42.35 -12.30
C ARG A 833 -13.07 41.45 -11.07
N ILE A 834 -13.25 40.14 -11.26
CA ILE A 834 -13.22 39.16 -10.14
C ILE A 834 -11.77 38.88 -9.71
N ARG A 835 -11.54 38.91 -8.40
CA ARG A 835 -10.40 38.29 -7.70
C ARG A 835 -10.96 37.27 -6.70
N TYR A 836 -10.27 36.16 -6.46
CA TYR A 836 -10.65 35.22 -5.38
C TYR A 836 -9.82 35.52 -4.13
N ASP A 837 -10.44 35.39 -2.96
CA ASP A 837 -9.82 35.58 -1.64
C ASP A 837 -8.62 34.64 -1.46
N ASP A 838 -7.57 35.15 -0.81
CA ASP A 838 -6.37 34.39 -0.48
C ASP A 838 -6.67 33.14 0.35
N VAL A 839 -7.80 33.06 1.08
CA VAL A 839 -8.22 31.79 1.72
C VAL A 839 -8.47 30.66 0.69
N LEU A 840 -9.02 30.99 -0.48
CA LEU A 840 -9.28 30.03 -1.56
C LEU A 840 -7.98 29.65 -2.29
N LEU A 841 -7.00 30.55 -2.33
CA LEU A 841 -5.67 30.36 -2.93
C LEU A 841 -4.71 29.64 -1.97
N ALA A 842 -4.67 30.02 -0.69
CA ALA A 842 -3.78 29.51 0.37
C ALA A 842 -4.18 28.12 0.91
N SER A 843 -5.13 27.45 0.26
CA SER A 843 -5.35 26.01 0.36
C SER A 843 -4.17 25.24 -0.24
N ARG A 844 -3.02 25.28 0.47
CA ARG A 844 -1.70 24.84 0.01
C ARG A 844 -1.71 23.44 -0.62
N GLY A 845 -1.37 23.41 -1.90
CA GLY A 845 -1.15 22.24 -2.74
C GLY A 845 -0.63 22.71 -4.10
N PRO A 846 0.06 21.88 -4.89
CA PRO A 846 0.80 22.33 -6.08
C PRO A 846 -0.07 22.93 -7.20
N GLU A 847 -1.39 22.73 -7.15
CA GLU A 847 -2.37 23.31 -8.06
C GLU A 847 -2.85 24.73 -7.67
N ALA A 848 -2.41 25.26 -6.52
CA ALA A 848 -2.96 26.46 -5.89
C ALA A 848 -2.63 27.79 -6.58
N GLY A 849 -1.58 27.86 -7.41
CA GLY A 849 -1.19 29.08 -8.12
C GLY A 849 -2.08 29.47 -9.29
N ASN A 850 -3.07 28.65 -9.66
CA ASN A 850 -3.89 28.87 -10.85
C ASN A 850 -5.28 29.39 -10.48
N VAL A 851 -5.62 30.61 -10.91
CA VAL A 851 -6.93 31.27 -10.66
C VAL A 851 -8.11 30.39 -11.09
N ARG A 852 -7.94 29.59 -12.16
CA ARG A 852 -8.92 28.59 -12.61
C ARG A 852 -9.27 27.53 -11.56
N ASN A 853 -8.31 27.15 -10.72
CA ASN A 853 -8.53 26.14 -9.67
C ASN A 853 -9.23 26.75 -8.45
N ALA A 854 -8.92 28.01 -8.10
CA ALA A 854 -9.68 28.74 -7.09
C ALA A 854 -11.14 28.95 -7.52
N GLU A 855 -11.36 29.34 -8.78
CA GLU A 855 -12.69 29.42 -9.40
C GLU A 855 -13.45 28.09 -9.32
N GLN A 856 -12.84 26.98 -9.77
CA GLN A 856 -13.50 25.67 -9.78
C GLN A 856 -13.81 25.17 -8.35
N ARG A 857 -12.91 25.42 -7.39
CA ARG A 857 -13.15 25.11 -5.96
C ARG A 857 -14.29 25.96 -5.39
N TYR A 858 -14.31 27.27 -5.66
CA TYR A 858 -15.38 28.15 -5.22
C TYR A 858 -16.74 27.69 -5.77
N PHE A 859 -16.85 27.43 -7.08
CA PHE A 859 -18.11 26.95 -7.65
C PHE A 859 -18.53 25.57 -7.14
N SER A 860 -17.59 24.71 -6.73
CA SER A 860 -17.92 23.45 -6.06
C SER A 860 -18.54 23.70 -4.69
N LEU A 861 -17.93 24.57 -3.88
CA LEU A 861 -18.43 24.94 -2.54
C LEU A 861 -19.77 25.69 -2.62
N LEU A 862 -19.96 26.55 -3.63
CA LEU A 862 -21.21 27.24 -3.89
C LEU A 862 -22.31 26.26 -4.33
N TRP A 863 -22.00 25.30 -5.20
CA TRP A 863 -22.96 24.29 -5.63
C TRP A 863 -23.39 23.36 -4.48
N ASP A 864 -22.44 22.90 -3.66
CA ASP A 864 -22.73 22.16 -2.43
C ASP A 864 -23.63 22.97 -1.46
N ALA A 865 -23.43 24.29 -1.41
CA ALA A 865 -24.21 25.19 -0.56
C ALA A 865 -25.61 25.51 -1.10
N CYS A 866 -25.79 25.62 -2.42
CA CYS A 866 -27.08 25.94 -3.04
C CYS A 866 -27.90 24.72 -3.49
N ARG A 867 -27.27 23.54 -3.59
CA ARG A 867 -27.86 22.26 -4.07
C ARG A 867 -28.58 22.36 -5.42
N GLY A 868 -28.07 23.19 -6.33
CA GLY A 868 -28.67 23.37 -7.65
C GLY A 868 -29.83 24.38 -7.71
N ASN A 869 -30.06 25.17 -6.65
CA ASN A 869 -31.05 26.25 -6.66
C ASN A 869 -30.39 27.58 -7.13
N PRO A 870 -30.74 28.14 -8.30
CA PRO A 870 -30.08 29.32 -8.85
C PRO A 870 -30.39 30.60 -8.08
N LEU A 871 -31.62 30.81 -7.56
CA LEU A 871 -31.94 31.98 -6.73
C LEU A 871 -31.07 32.01 -5.47
N LEU A 872 -30.86 30.85 -4.85
CA LEU A 872 -29.97 30.70 -3.71
C LEU A 872 -28.49 30.89 -4.11
N ALA A 873 -28.06 30.37 -5.25
CA ALA A 873 -26.71 30.55 -5.75
C ALA A 873 -26.37 32.03 -5.98
N LEU A 874 -27.30 32.82 -6.55
CA LEU A 874 -27.17 34.26 -6.75
C LEU A 874 -27.04 35.02 -5.41
N ARG A 875 -27.87 34.68 -4.40
CA ARG A 875 -27.78 35.30 -3.07
C ARG A 875 -26.51 34.92 -2.31
N LEU A 876 -26.10 33.65 -2.36
CA LEU A 876 -24.85 33.20 -1.76
C LEU A 876 -23.63 33.83 -2.46
N TRP A 877 -23.69 34.01 -3.78
CA TRP A 877 -22.70 34.77 -4.55
C TRP A 877 -22.57 36.18 -3.98
N ILE A 878 -23.64 37.00 -4.02
CA ILE A 878 -23.67 38.37 -3.46
C ILE A 878 -23.08 38.40 -2.03
N SER A 879 -23.56 37.53 -1.14
CA SER A 879 -23.12 37.48 0.27
C SER A 879 -21.64 37.10 0.49
N SER A 880 -20.96 36.65 -0.55
CA SER A 880 -19.54 36.27 -0.53
C SER A 880 -18.62 37.33 -1.17
N LEU A 881 -19.17 38.44 -1.66
CA LEU A 881 -18.41 39.50 -2.32
C LEU A 881 -17.98 40.58 -1.34
N ARG A 882 -16.76 41.09 -1.55
CA ARG A 882 -16.28 42.37 -1.02
C ARG A 882 -15.83 43.25 -2.19
N ALA A 883 -16.12 44.54 -2.13
CA ALA A 883 -15.57 45.50 -3.09
C ALA A 883 -14.18 45.96 -2.64
N ASP A 884 -13.23 46.00 -3.57
CA ASP A 884 -11.89 46.57 -3.44
C ASP A 884 -11.67 47.45 -4.68
N GLY A 885 -12.16 48.69 -4.62
CA GLY A 885 -12.15 49.63 -5.74
C GLY A 885 -12.84 49.10 -7.00
N GLY A 886 -12.08 48.92 -8.07
CA GLY A 886 -12.58 48.36 -9.35
C GLY A 886 -12.61 46.84 -9.43
N THR A 887 -12.19 46.15 -8.36
CA THR A 887 -12.18 44.69 -8.24
C THR A 887 -13.18 44.21 -7.20
N VAL A 888 -13.78 43.04 -7.46
CA VAL A 888 -14.65 42.35 -6.51
C VAL A 888 -13.92 41.10 -6.03
N VAL A 889 -13.69 41.01 -4.73
CA VAL A 889 -13.04 39.88 -4.07
C VAL A 889 -14.09 38.87 -3.62
N VAL A 890 -13.97 37.64 -4.11
CA VAL A 890 -14.89 36.53 -3.81
C VAL A 890 -14.31 35.72 -2.65
N GLY A 891 -14.93 35.86 -1.47
CA GLY A 891 -14.67 35.07 -0.28
C GLY A 891 -15.46 33.75 -0.26
N LEU A 892 -15.47 33.06 0.88
CA LEU A 892 -16.24 31.81 1.04
C LEU A 892 -17.76 32.06 1.17
N PRO A 893 -18.61 31.26 0.50
CA PRO A 893 -20.06 31.36 0.62
C PRO A 893 -20.50 30.98 2.05
N ALA A 894 -21.04 31.95 2.77
CA ALA A 894 -21.50 31.77 4.15
C ALA A 894 -22.94 31.23 4.16
N GLN A 895 -23.10 29.93 4.43
CA GLN A 895 -24.42 29.42 4.78
C GLN A 895 -24.80 29.87 6.20
N PRO A 896 -26.06 30.24 6.44
CA PRO A 896 -26.57 30.51 7.77
C PRO A 896 -26.49 29.27 8.68
N SER A 897 -26.27 29.48 9.98
CA SER A 897 -26.13 28.40 10.97
C SER A 897 -27.47 27.75 11.33
N THR A 898 -27.56 26.43 11.24
CA THR A 898 -28.79 25.68 11.58
C THR A 898 -29.02 25.52 13.07
N THR A 899 -28.02 25.78 13.92
CA THR A 899 -28.09 25.59 15.37
C THR A 899 -29.17 26.44 16.03
N ALA A 900 -29.34 27.69 15.59
CA ALA A 900 -30.38 28.58 16.09
C ALA A 900 -31.80 28.15 15.67
N LEU A 901 -31.94 27.46 14.53
CA LEU A 901 -33.19 26.86 14.06
C LEU A 901 -33.53 25.58 14.84
N GLU A 902 -32.53 24.75 15.13
CA GLU A 902 -32.68 23.49 15.87
C GLU A 902 -33.11 23.72 17.34
N SER A 903 -32.70 24.83 17.96
CA SER A 903 -33.05 25.20 19.34
C SER A 903 -34.45 25.83 19.53
N LEU A 904 -35.22 26.07 18.47
CA LEU A 904 -36.56 26.65 18.59
C LEU A 904 -37.61 25.61 19.05
N PRO A 905 -38.71 26.03 19.71
CA PRO A 905 -39.82 25.16 20.06
C PRO A 905 -40.45 24.47 18.84
N ASP A 906 -40.96 23.25 19.02
CA ASP A 906 -41.62 22.48 17.94
C ASP A 906 -42.83 23.23 17.34
N ASP A 907 -43.56 24.02 18.15
CA ASP A 907 -44.65 24.88 17.67
C ASP A 907 -44.21 25.83 16.55
N PHE A 908 -42.99 26.39 16.67
CA PHE A 908 -42.45 27.30 15.67
C PHE A 908 -42.10 26.53 14.39
N HIS A 909 -41.64 25.28 14.51
CA HIS A 909 -41.38 24.41 13.37
C HIS A 909 -42.66 24.07 12.59
N PHE A 910 -43.80 23.89 13.26
CA PHE A 910 -45.10 23.74 12.57
C PHE A 910 -45.53 24.99 11.82
N VAL A 911 -45.35 26.19 12.40
CA VAL A 911 -45.57 27.48 11.70
C VAL A 911 -44.69 27.59 10.45
N TYR A 912 -43.41 27.20 10.54
CA TYR A 912 -42.50 27.22 9.39
C TYR A 912 -42.82 26.14 8.36
N ALA A 913 -43.30 24.96 8.76
CA ALA A 913 -43.77 23.92 7.83
C ALA A 913 -44.98 24.39 7.03
N ALA A 914 -45.93 25.08 7.67
CA ALA A 914 -47.05 25.71 6.97
C ALA A 914 -46.56 26.77 5.95
N LEU A 915 -45.56 27.60 6.31
CA LEU A 915 -44.92 28.54 5.38
C LEU A 915 -44.18 27.85 4.21
N VAL A 916 -43.56 26.68 4.41
CA VAL A 916 -42.97 25.89 3.32
C VAL A 916 -44.03 25.32 2.37
N ILE A 917 -45.17 24.84 2.90
CA ILE A 917 -46.24 24.22 2.12
C ILE A 917 -47.03 25.26 1.30
N HIS A 918 -47.26 26.46 1.86
CA HIS A 918 -48.11 27.48 1.24
C HIS A 918 -47.37 28.68 0.63
N GLU A 919 -46.07 28.83 0.88
CA GLU A 919 -45.16 29.95 0.51
C GLU A 919 -45.55 31.36 0.99
N ASN A 920 -46.82 31.74 0.82
CA ASN A 920 -47.35 33.10 1.00
C ASN A 920 -48.54 33.07 1.98
N MET A 921 -48.36 33.51 3.24
CA MET A 921 -49.47 33.53 4.22
C MET A 921 -49.53 34.78 5.08
N THR A 922 -50.74 35.15 5.53
CA THR A 922 -50.94 36.12 6.62
C THR A 922 -50.85 35.43 7.99
N ALA A 923 -50.80 36.22 9.08
CA ALA A 923 -50.85 35.67 10.44
C ALA A 923 -52.20 34.97 10.72
N GLU A 924 -53.31 35.52 10.24
CA GLU A 924 -54.65 34.93 10.36
C GLU A 924 -54.80 33.61 9.59
N GLU A 925 -54.25 33.55 8.37
CA GLU A 925 -54.18 32.31 7.60
C GLU A 925 -53.36 31.24 8.34
N LEU A 926 -52.24 31.64 8.94
CA LEU A 926 -51.42 30.76 9.79
C LEU A 926 -52.19 30.21 10.99
N VAL A 927 -52.94 31.06 11.73
CA VAL A 927 -53.82 30.63 12.84
C VAL A 927 -54.79 29.56 12.35
N SER A 928 -55.42 29.78 11.19
CA SER A 928 -56.38 28.82 10.62
C SER A 928 -55.77 27.50 10.13
N VAL A 929 -54.47 27.48 9.80
CA VAL A 929 -53.77 26.30 9.25
C VAL A 929 -53.10 25.45 10.34
N THR A 930 -52.50 26.07 11.35
CA THR A 930 -51.83 25.35 12.44
C THR A 930 -52.76 25.08 13.63
N ALA A 931 -53.93 25.74 13.69
CA ALA A 931 -54.85 25.74 14.83
C ALA A 931 -54.19 26.22 16.16
N MET A 932 -53.14 27.02 16.06
CA MET A 932 -52.42 27.59 17.21
C MET A 932 -52.96 28.98 17.58
N GLY A 933 -52.81 29.36 18.85
CA GLY A 933 -53.18 30.70 19.31
C GLY A 933 -52.34 31.80 18.66
N ASP A 934 -52.97 32.94 18.36
CA ASP A 934 -52.34 34.10 17.70
C ASP A 934 -51.06 34.58 18.41
N GLY A 935 -51.01 34.52 19.74
CA GLY A 935 -49.79 34.83 20.51
C GLY A 935 -48.57 33.97 20.16
N VAL A 936 -48.77 32.66 19.93
CA VAL A 936 -47.69 31.73 19.55
C VAL A 936 -47.21 32.02 18.13
N ILE A 937 -48.14 32.29 17.21
CA ILE A 937 -47.82 32.61 15.82
C ILE A 937 -47.12 33.96 15.70
N ARG A 938 -47.57 34.99 16.43
CA ARG A 938 -46.86 36.28 16.49
C ARG A 938 -45.48 36.15 17.11
N ALA A 939 -45.30 35.31 18.13
CA ALA A 939 -43.99 35.01 18.69
C ALA A 939 -43.08 34.32 17.66
N ALA A 940 -43.56 33.26 17.00
CA ALA A 940 -42.82 32.54 15.97
C ALA A 940 -42.44 33.45 14.79
N LEU A 941 -43.39 34.25 14.27
CA LEU A 941 -43.15 35.19 13.18
C LEU A 941 -42.19 36.30 13.61
N LYS A 942 -42.31 36.85 14.82
CA LYS A 942 -41.37 37.84 15.34
C LYS A 942 -39.95 37.25 15.45
N THR A 943 -39.79 36.09 16.09
CA THR A 943 -38.48 35.41 16.17
C THR A 943 -37.90 35.12 14.78
N ALA A 944 -38.74 34.72 13.81
CA ALA A 944 -38.33 34.51 12.43
C ALA A 944 -37.95 35.79 11.66
N GLN A 945 -38.52 36.94 12.03
CA GLN A 945 -38.13 38.25 11.47
C GLN A 945 -36.84 38.76 12.13
N ASP A 946 -36.76 38.72 13.46
CA ASP A 946 -35.58 39.14 14.24
C ASP A 946 -34.31 38.34 13.84
N THR A 947 -34.48 37.10 13.38
CA THR A 947 -33.39 36.22 12.88
C THR A 947 -33.21 36.24 11.35
N GLY A 948 -34.06 36.98 10.62
CA GLY A 948 -33.99 37.08 9.15
C GLY A 948 -34.43 35.83 8.37
N PHE A 949 -35.15 34.89 9.01
CA PHE A 949 -35.66 33.67 8.36
C PHE A 949 -36.86 33.96 7.45
N VAL A 950 -37.66 34.97 7.79
CA VAL A 950 -38.93 35.30 7.13
C VAL A 950 -38.97 36.79 6.79
N GLN A 951 -39.28 37.10 5.54
CA GLN A 951 -39.57 38.46 5.08
C GLN A 951 -41.09 38.71 5.12
N ARG A 952 -41.49 39.93 5.48
CA ARG A 952 -42.86 40.42 5.37
C ARG A 952 -42.97 41.31 4.13
N THR A 953 -43.82 40.91 3.19
CA THR A 953 -44.11 41.65 1.96
C THR A 953 -44.99 42.86 2.27
N ALA A 954 -44.98 43.90 1.42
CA ALA A 954 -45.78 45.12 1.60
C ALA A 954 -47.28 44.84 1.86
N GLY A 955 -47.87 43.84 1.18
CA GLY A 955 -49.24 43.36 1.41
C GLY A 955 -49.42 42.53 2.70
N GLY A 956 -48.60 42.72 3.74
CA GLY A 956 -48.72 42.09 5.05
C GLY A 956 -48.41 40.59 5.13
N ARG A 957 -48.22 39.89 3.99
CA ARG A 957 -47.95 38.45 3.90
C ARG A 957 -46.49 38.11 4.23
N TYR A 958 -46.31 37.00 4.94
CA TYR A 958 -45.03 36.42 5.35
C TYR A 958 -44.56 35.37 4.34
N ARG A 959 -43.26 35.39 4.04
CA ARG A 959 -42.58 34.50 3.10
C ARG A 959 -41.23 34.05 3.67
N LEU A 960 -40.87 32.78 3.54
CA LEU A 960 -39.52 32.32 3.90
C LEU A 960 -38.47 32.97 3.02
N GLU A 961 -37.32 33.32 3.60
CA GLU A 961 -36.20 33.90 2.90
C GLU A 961 -35.42 32.80 2.13
N PRO A 962 -35.12 32.95 0.83
CA PRO A 962 -34.48 31.90 0.03
C PRO A 962 -33.14 31.37 0.58
N ILE A 963 -32.38 32.19 1.31
CA ILE A 963 -31.10 31.75 1.92
C ILE A 963 -31.29 30.71 3.04
N TRP A 964 -32.44 30.73 3.71
CA TRP A 964 -32.78 29.81 4.79
C TRP A 964 -33.57 28.58 4.30
N TYR A 965 -34.16 28.63 3.10
CA TYR A 965 -35.05 27.59 2.59
C TYR A 965 -34.48 26.15 2.64
N PRO A 966 -33.23 25.85 2.20
CA PRO A 966 -32.71 24.47 2.27
C PRO A 966 -32.42 24.02 3.71
N SER A 967 -32.02 24.94 4.57
CA SER A 967 -31.76 24.68 6.00
C SER A 967 -33.06 24.34 6.72
N VAL A 968 -34.10 25.15 6.53
CA VAL A 968 -35.45 24.93 7.07
C VAL A 968 -36.04 23.63 6.52
N ARG A 969 -36.01 23.41 5.20
CA ARG A 969 -36.50 22.15 4.58
C ARG A 969 -35.73 20.92 5.09
N SER A 970 -34.40 20.99 5.22
CA SER A 970 -33.63 19.87 5.75
C SER A 970 -33.88 19.60 7.23
N LEU A 971 -34.24 20.61 8.03
CA LEU A 971 -34.61 20.44 9.44
C LEU A 971 -36.01 19.82 9.56
N LEU A 972 -37.00 20.42 8.90
CA LEU A 972 -38.39 19.95 8.94
C LEU A 972 -38.54 18.55 8.34
N GLY A 973 -37.78 18.23 7.29
CA GLY A 973 -37.70 16.88 6.73
C GLY A 973 -37.14 15.85 7.72
N ARG A 974 -36.09 16.19 8.49
CA ARG A 974 -35.58 15.30 9.56
C ARG A 974 -36.59 15.10 10.70
N LYS A 975 -37.44 16.08 10.96
CA LYS A 975 -38.55 15.99 11.94
C LYS A 975 -39.83 15.36 11.36
N ASN A 976 -39.82 14.89 10.09
CA ASN A 976 -40.99 14.37 9.37
C ASN A 976 -42.20 15.35 9.35
N MET A 977 -41.93 16.66 9.35
CA MET A 977 -42.94 17.73 9.31
C MET A 977 -43.29 18.18 7.88
N LEU A 978 -42.71 17.55 6.86
CA LEU A 978 -42.95 17.80 5.43
C LEU A 978 -43.49 16.54 4.75
N HIS A 979 -43.97 16.71 3.51
CA HIS A 979 -44.75 15.68 2.79
C HIS A 979 -44.01 15.04 1.59
N GLU A 980 -42.73 15.38 1.39
CA GLU A 980 -41.82 14.78 0.37
C GLU A 980 -41.04 13.58 0.91
#